data_AF-A0A942SFH5-F1
#
_entry.id   AF-A0A942SFH5-F1
#
_cell.length_a   1.000
_cell.length_b   1.000
_cell.length_c   1.000
_cell.angle_alpha   90.00
_cell.angle_beta   90.00
_cell.angle_gamma   90.00
#
_symmetry.space_group_name_H-M   'P 1'
#
loop_
_entity.id
_entity.type
_entity.pdbx_description
1 polymer ?
#
loop_
_entity_poly.entity_id
_entity_poly.type
_entity_poly.pdbx_seq_one_letter_code
_entity_poly.pdbx_strand_id
1 'polypeptide(L)'
;GGDGLNNQTARDTFGFALYYHGNDYTAINDANRFAGLRAKLVAANAHRPLFNGNISAMAVNIGSLNAPVLYNYSYDQLNRITAMDMYNGTNTGGANLWSGTLTATTNYGERIKYDANGNILKYQRKASGNATAERMDNLTYIYYTGTNKLNFVRDTIGSSAIPANNYTTDIDDTQSNGNYVYDSIGNLIKDVAESITSINWNVYGKITDINKSSTGNSSVKKITYTYDAAGNRISKKVERYNNAATDFTFYVRDASGNVMSVYTYTDSLRLTEQHFYGSSRLGMVTPNLNLERAVPSPVSMPILNGSGTFGTFTRGNKLFELSNHLGNVLVTLSDKKKGIQQGTTGTVWYYLPIVKSAQDYYPFGMVMPGRKFTSTTNYRYGFNGKEEDDEVKGDGNQQDYGMRIYDTRLGRFLSVDPLSKKFPYYTPYQYAGNKPIWCVDLDGLEDLPSTALNKYGEKQVYEITSTTEYGSAGTLSIDVRKKTPSHAQPVTKGMNDIQVYQLAFNRFAEPGKHLIKSNQYIDERLMKAEQQVEYFYSHNVPGWSKSESATRTIHAATTAALFSGNEAYAKASVEQIKIVDTWDYNINIASLAVSFAPIKVYQNINSGLARLSRVINRSASLSDKGFQSAWGTGDLGATMDNLLGKDFSKISFEATETGKVVWSNEQTGFKVIQDPLNKYFRVQNKDGHYVGTDGKQVVTPSNLKGKAAKDYQQQNTHFNY
;
A
#
# COMPACT_ATOMS: atom_id res chain seq x y z
N GLY A 1 20.37 13.83 21.91
CA GLY A 1 21.60 13.07 22.08
C GLY A 1 22.33 13.57 23.31
N GLY A 2 22.77 12.66 24.16
CA GLY A 2 23.47 12.90 25.43
C GLY A 2 24.34 11.71 25.86
N ASP A 3 24.36 10.69 25.02
CA ASP A 3 24.94 9.37 25.16
C ASP A 3 26.37 9.27 24.59
N GLY A 4 26.80 10.25 23.78
CA GLY A 4 28.18 10.40 23.30
C GLY A 4 29.15 11.10 24.27
N LEU A 5 28.77 11.31 25.54
CA LEU A 5 29.62 11.98 26.55
C LEU A 5 30.56 11.03 27.29
N ASN A 6 30.42 9.71 27.14
CA ASN A 6 31.34 8.75 27.75
C ASN A 6 32.48 8.38 26.77
N ASN A 7 33.62 7.94 27.31
CA ASN A 7 34.79 7.56 26.51
C ASN A 7 34.63 6.20 25.80
N GLN A 8 33.49 5.52 25.91
CA GLN A 8 33.27 4.16 25.40
C GLN A 8 32.36 4.13 24.16
N THR A 9 31.46 5.09 24.01
CA THR A 9 30.53 5.22 22.88
C THR A 9 31.04 6.24 21.87
N ALA A 10 30.64 6.07 20.61
CA ALA A 10 30.91 7.07 19.58
C ALA A 10 29.99 8.28 19.77
N ARG A 11 30.48 9.48 19.43
CA ARG A 11 29.66 10.70 19.45
C ARG A 11 28.50 10.64 18.44
N ASP A 12 27.44 11.36 18.75
CA ASP A 12 26.26 11.52 17.89
C ASP A 12 26.65 12.09 16.51
N THR A 13 26.17 11.47 15.43
CA THR A 13 26.38 11.94 14.04
C THR A 13 25.16 12.64 13.46
N PHE A 14 24.02 12.52 14.11
CA PHE A 14 22.71 12.86 13.59
C PHE A 14 21.80 13.32 14.73
N GLY A 15 21.00 14.34 14.47
CA GLY A 15 19.91 14.72 15.36
C GLY A 15 18.95 15.66 14.67
N PHE A 16 17.68 15.56 15.02
CA PHE A 16 16.65 16.48 14.53
C PHE A 16 15.68 16.86 15.65
N ALA A 17 14.96 17.95 15.43
CA ALA A 17 13.86 18.39 16.28
C ALA A 17 12.71 18.89 15.41
N LEU A 18 11.50 18.47 15.79
CA LEU A 18 10.26 18.91 15.16
C LEU A 18 9.62 20.00 15.99
N TYR A 19 9.06 20.99 15.29
CA TYR A 19 8.36 22.10 15.89
C TYR A 19 6.93 22.10 15.39
N TYR A 20 6.02 22.26 16.35
CA TYR A 20 4.58 22.31 16.17
C TYR A 20 4.05 23.64 16.71
N HIS A 21 2.73 23.77 16.77
CA HIS A 21 2.13 24.94 17.37
C HIS A 21 2.42 25.01 18.89
N GLY A 22 2.84 26.20 19.35
CA GLY A 22 2.90 26.56 20.77
C GLY A 22 3.61 25.55 21.68
N ASN A 23 2.84 24.99 22.61
CA ASN A 23 3.27 24.02 23.63
C ASN A 23 2.69 22.61 23.36
N ASP A 24 2.26 22.32 22.13
CA ASP A 24 1.64 21.04 21.76
C ASP A 24 2.54 19.85 22.10
N TYR A 25 3.86 20.08 22.13
CA TYR A 25 4.85 19.10 22.56
C TYR A 25 5.86 19.73 23.50
N THR A 26 6.09 19.08 24.64
CA THR A 26 7.12 19.42 25.61
C THR A 26 8.27 18.42 25.51
N ALA A 27 9.50 18.90 25.65
CA ALA A 27 10.65 18.02 25.72
C ALA A 27 10.54 17.14 26.96
N ILE A 28 10.91 15.86 26.84
CA ILE A 28 10.83 14.90 27.96
C ILE A 28 11.74 15.32 29.12
N ASN A 29 12.81 16.10 28.86
CA ASN A 29 13.73 16.66 29.85
C ASN A 29 14.06 18.12 29.51
N ASP A 30 14.57 18.89 30.48
CA ASP A 30 14.96 20.31 30.31
C ASP A 30 16.11 20.56 29.31
N ALA A 31 16.82 19.51 28.89
CA ALA A 31 17.90 19.59 27.93
C ALA A 31 17.39 19.64 26.47
N ASN A 32 16.74 20.74 26.08
CA ASN A 32 16.42 20.97 24.68
C ASN A 32 17.66 21.54 23.95
N ARG A 33 18.43 20.67 23.29
CA ARG A 33 19.62 21.06 22.50
C ARG A 33 19.30 22.03 21.37
N PHE A 34 18.03 22.16 20.97
CA PHE A 34 17.57 23.14 20.00
C PHE A 34 16.62 24.20 20.62
N ALA A 35 16.74 24.47 21.93
CA ALA A 35 15.92 25.45 22.65
C ALA A 35 15.93 26.84 22.00
N GLY A 36 14.84 27.59 22.18
CA GLY A 36 14.74 29.00 21.78
C GLY A 36 14.41 29.25 20.31
N LEU A 37 14.28 28.20 19.48
CA LEU A 37 13.99 28.35 18.06
C LEU A 37 12.69 29.12 17.79
N ARG A 38 11.63 28.88 18.58
CA ARG A 38 10.35 29.60 18.43
C ARG A 38 10.55 31.11 18.48
N ALA A 39 11.26 31.62 19.49
CA ALA A 39 11.54 33.05 19.63
C ALA A 39 12.33 33.59 18.43
N LYS A 40 13.25 32.79 17.89
CA LYS A 40 14.05 33.14 16.71
C LYS A 40 13.21 33.18 15.44
N LEU A 41 12.29 32.22 15.23
CA LEU A 41 11.35 32.21 14.10
C LEU A 41 10.40 33.42 14.18
N VAL A 42 9.95 33.78 15.38
CA VAL A 42 9.13 34.99 15.59
C VAL A 42 9.93 36.23 15.22
N ALA A 43 11.18 36.34 15.70
CA ALA A 43 12.07 37.47 15.38
C ALA A 43 12.40 37.56 13.87
N ALA A 44 12.46 36.44 13.17
CA ALA A 44 12.68 36.38 11.72
C ALA A 44 11.39 36.57 10.88
N ASN A 45 10.25 36.89 11.52
CA ASN A 45 8.92 36.95 10.89
C ASN A 45 8.57 35.68 10.08
N ALA A 46 9.03 34.53 10.57
CA ALA A 46 8.97 33.24 9.91
C ALA A 46 8.18 32.21 10.71
N HIS A 47 7.65 32.58 11.88
CA HIS A 47 6.89 31.69 12.73
C HIS A 47 5.51 31.39 12.13
N ARG A 48 5.30 30.15 11.66
CA ARG A 48 4.08 29.67 11.00
C ARG A 48 3.43 28.51 11.78
N PRO A 49 2.97 28.74 13.02
CA PRO A 49 2.46 27.66 13.84
C PRO A 49 1.06 27.25 13.34
N LEU A 50 0.75 25.95 13.34
CA LEU A 50 -0.55 25.44 12.89
C LEU A 50 -1.20 24.57 13.96
N PHE A 51 -2.40 24.97 14.40
CA PHE A 51 -3.17 24.28 15.44
C PHE A 51 -3.68 22.89 15.03
N ASN A 52 -3.56 22.53 13.75
CA ASN A 52 -4.04 21.27 13.18
C ASN A 52 -3.04 20.12 13.37
N GLY A 53 -1.92 20.34 14.08
CA GLY A 53 -0.87 19.35 14.31
C GLY A 53 0.19 19.27 13.21
N ASN A 54 0.13 20.11 12.17
CA ASN A 54 1.15 20.14 11.13
C ASN A 54 2.50 20.56 11.72
N ILE A 55 3.57 19.89 11.28
CA ILE A 55 4.93 20.27 11.61
C ILE A 55 5.21 21.62 10.96
N SER A 56 5.39 22.66 11.78
CA SER A 56 5.71 24.00 11.27
C SER A 56 7.16 24.09 10.82
N ALA A 57 8.08 23.41 11.52
CA ALA A 57 9.49 23.44 11.19
C ALA A 57 10.23 22.17 11.65
N MET A 58 11.36 21.86 11.00
CA MET A 58 12.27 20.80 11.40
C MET A 58 13.70 21.33 11.42
N ALA A 59 14.36 21.26 12.57
CA ALA A 59 15.80 21.47 12.68
C ALA A 59 16.50 20.13 12.47
N VAL A 60 17.53 20.07 11.63
CA VAL A 60 18.31 18.87 11.39
C VAL A 60 19.81 19.17 11.43
N ASN A 61 20.56 18.29 12.07
CA ASN A 61 22.02 18.26 12.07
C ASN A 61 22.48 16.88 11.60
N ILE A 62 23.21 16.85 10.50
CA ILE A 62 23.86 15.66 9.97
C ILE A 62 25.34 15.99 9.89
N GLY A 63 26.16 15.46 10.81
CA GLY A 63 27.54 15.92 11.00
C GLY A 63 28.49 15.65 9.83
N SER A 64 28.15 14.73 8.93
CA SER A 64 28.88 14.50 7.67
C SER A 64 28.45 15.43 6.54
N LEU A 65 27.32 16.10 6.71
CA LEU A 65 26.89 17.21 5.86
C LEU A 65 27.27 18.51 6.58
N ASN A 66 27.26 19.65 5.88
CA ASN A 66 27.66 20.94 6.45
C ASN A 66 26.79 21.35 7.68
N ALA A 67 27.00 22.58 8.18
CA ALA A 67 26.33 23.13 9.36
C ALA A 67 24.83 22.77 9.52
N PRO A 68 24.32 22.64 10.76
CA PRO A 68 22.91 22.39 11.02
C PRO A 68 21.99 23.37 10.29
N VAL A 69 20.85 22.88 9.86
CA VAL A 69 19.88 23.64 9.06
C VAL A 69 18.50 23.56 9.68
N LEU A 70 17.69 24.57 9.41
CA LEU A 70 16.29 24.61 9.80
C LEU A 70 15.40 24.72 8.55
N TYR A 71 14.47 23.79 8.42
CA TYR A 71 13.41 23.84 7.42
C TYR A 71 12.13 24.39 8.04
N ASN A 72 11.55 25.39 7.41
CA ASN A 72 10.29 26.00 7.81
C ASN A 72 9.25 25.78 6.72
N TYR A 73 8.11 25.19 7.08
CA TYR A 73 7.11 24.69 6.14
C TYR A 73 5.87 25.60 6.08
N SER A 74 5.24 25.64 4.90
CA SER A 74 3.93 26.24 4.70
C SER A 74 2.97 25.25 4.09
N TYR A 75 1.69 25.44 4.37
CA TYR A 75 0.63 24.55 3.92
C TYR A 75 -0.55 25.36 3.37
N ASP A 76 -1.39 24.73 2.56
CA ASP A 76 -2.70 25.28 2.19
C ASP A 76 -3.81 24.83 3.17
N GLN A 77 -5.05 25.24 2.89
CA GLN A 77 -6.22 24.91 3.72
C GLN A 77 -6.54 23.41 3.75
N LEU A 78 -6.05 22.63 2.80
CA LEU A 78 -6.19 21.17 2.76
C LEU A 78 -5.00 20.45 3.40
N ASN A 79 -4.15 21.20 4.10
CA ASN A 79 -2.92 20.75 4.76
C ASN A 79 -1.86 20.21 3.80
N ARG A 80 -1.95 20.51 2.50
CA ARG A 80 -0.92 20.12 1.51
C ARG A 80 0.26 21.08 1.61
N ILE A 81 1.48 20.58 1.44
CA ILE A 81 2.68 21.44 1.52
C ILE A 81 2.73 22.43 0.35
N THR A 82 2.92 23.72 0.63
CA THR A 82 3.01 24.76 -0.41
C THR A 82 4.39 25.40 -0.51
N ALA A 83 5.17 25.35 0.57
CA ALA A 83 6.52 25.87 0.58
C ALA A 83 7.40 25.21 1.65
N MET A 84 8.70 25.23 1.40
CA MET A 84 9.76 25.02 2.38
C MET A 84 10.77 26.16 2.24
N ASP A 85 11.22 26.71 3.36
CA ASP A 85 12.28 27.72 3.43
C ASP A 85 13.40 27.21 4.35
N MET A 86 14.66 27.33 3.91
CA MET A 86 15.82 26.94 4.72
C MET A 86 16.43 28.15 5.45
N TYR A 87 16.75 27.97 6.73
CA TYR A 87 17.43 28.95 7.58
C TYR A 87 18.75 28.40 8.12
N ASN A 88 19.74 29.29 8.20
CA ASN A 88 21.00 29.09 8.93
C ASN A 88 20.98 29.88 10.25
N GLY A 89 21.83 29.51 11.22
CA GLY A 89 21.96 30.30 12.46
C GLY A 89 22.45 29.56 13.71
N THR A 90 22.90 28.30 13.60
CA THR A 90 23.51 27.56 14.74
C THR A 90 24.97 27.93 14.97
N ASN A 91 25.43 27.85 16.21
CA ASN A 91 26.85 27.98 16.52
C ASN A 91 27.67 26.82 15.94
N THR A 92 28.68 27.14 15.15
CA THR A 92 29.75 26.22 14.73
C THR A 92 30.71 25.99 15.89
N GLY A 93 30.30 25.18 16.88
CA GLY A 93 31.10 24.95 18.09
C GLY A 93 30.71 23.72 18.92
N GLY A 94 29.95 22.79 18.36
CA GLY A 94 29.66 21.49 18.99
C GLY A 94 28.52 21.48 20.02
N ALA A 95 27.95 22.63 20.38
CA ALA A 95 26.82 22.70 21.31
C ALA A 95 25.43 22.59 20.62
N ASN A 96 25.37 22.69 19.29
CA ASN A 96 24.13 22.72 18.49
C ASN A 96 23.12 23.79 18.94
N LEU A 97 23.61 24.90 19.51
CA LEU A 97 22.77 25.97 20.03
C LEU A 97 22.45 26.96 18.90
N TRP A 98 21.18 27.34 18.79
CA TRP A 98 20.71 28.43 17.92
C TRP A 98 21.04 29.80 18.54
N SER A 99 22.34 30.09 18.72
CA SER A 99 22.80 31.31 19.39
C SER A 99 22.84 32.53 18.45
N GLY A 100 22.89 32.33 17.13
CA GLY A 100 22.87 33.41 16.12
C GLY A 100 21.47 33.96 15.82
N THR A 101 21.41 35.02 15.01
CA THR A 101 20.18 35.43 14.33
C THR A 101 19.87 34.40 13.24
N LEU A 102 18.61 33.96 13.14
CA LEU A 102 18.20 33.10 12.03
C LEU A 102 18.19 33.93 10.74
N THR A 103 19.00 33.54 9.78
CA THR A 103 19.05 34.18 8.46
C THR A 103 18.40 33.26 7.45
N ALA A 104 17.32 33.73 6.83
CA ALA A 104 16.70 33.03 5.71
C ALA A 104 17.73 32.90 4.59
N THR A 105 17.83 31.69 4.02
CA THR A 105 18.71 31.43 2.88
C THR A 105 17.88 31.35 1.61
N THR A 106 18.50 31.63 0.48
CA THR A 106 17.92 31.34 -0.82
C THR A 106 18.08 29.87 -1.22
N ASN A 107 18.86 29.08 -0.48
CA ASN A 107 19.16 27.70 -0.80
C ASN A 107 18.00 26.76 -0.42
N TYR A 108 17.82 25.67 -1.17
CA TYR A 108 16.89 24.57 -0.83
C TYR A 108 15.43 24.98 -0.61
N GLY A 109 15.04 26.19 -1.03
CA GLY A 109 13.67 26.67 -0.92
C GLY A 109 12.77 26.09 -2.00
N GLU A 110 11.49 25.91 -1.65
CA GLU A 110 10.51 25.29 -2.55
C GLU A 110 9.19 26.05 -2.59
N ARG A 111 8.53 26.04 -3.76
CA ARG A 111 7.18 26.58 -3.94
C ARG A 111 6.36 25.64 -4.83
N ILE A 112 5.21 25.21 -4.33
CA ILE A 112 4.36 24.22 -5.01
C ILE A 112 2.96 24.82 -5.19
N LYS A 113 2.37 24.57 -6.37
CA LYS A 113 0.96 24.87 -6.65
C LYS A 113 0.25 23.62 -7.12
N TYR A 114 -0.98 23.46 -6.69
CA TYR A 114 -1.84 22.34 -7.05
C TYR A 114 -3.09 22.81 -7.80
N ASP A 115 -3.72 21.90 -8.53
CA ASP A 115 -5.11 22.04 -8.91
C ASP A 115 -6.05 21.65 -7.75
N ALA A 116 -7.36 21.74 -8.01
CA ALA A 116 -8.38 21.37 -7.04
C ALA A 116 -8.36 19.87 -6.66
N ASN A 117 -7.92 18.99 -7.56
CA ASN A 117 -7.85 17.54 -7.36
C ASN A 117 -6.52 17.08 -6.72
N GLY A 118 -5.59 18.00 -6.49
CA GLY A 118 -4.28 17.70 -5.90
C GLY A 118 -3.19 17.31 -6.89
N ASN A 119 -3.37 17.52 -8.19
CA ASN A 119 -2.26 17.42 -9.13
C ASN A 119 -1.32 18.61 -8.95
N ILE A 120 0.00 18.36 -8.94
CA ILE A 120 1.01 19.42 -8.95
C ILE A 120 0.93 20.14 -10.31
N LEU A 121 0.77 21.46 -10.31
CA LEU A 121 0.75 22.31 -11.51
C LEU A 121 2.10 23.01 -11.72
N LYS A 122 2.71 23.49 -10.63
CA LYS A 122 3.99 24.19 -10.62
C LYS A 122 4.82 23.72 -9.46
N TYR A 123 6.10 23.54 -9.69
CA TYR A 123 7.06 23.20 -8.65
C TYR A 123 8.36 23.95 -8.88
N GLN A 124 8.68 24.88 -7.99
CA GLN A 124 9.97 25.55 -7.96
C GLN A 124 10.81 24.92 -6.87
N ARG A 125 12.04 24.53 -7.19
CA ARG A 125 13.04 24.03 -6.24
C ARG A 125 14.34 24.79 -6.43
N LYS A 126 15.06 25.03 -5.34
CA LYS A 126 16.35 25.73 -5.36
C LYS A 126 17.42 24.80 -4.79
N ALA A 127 18.64 24.84 -5.30
CA ALA A 127 19.79 24.13 -4.71
C ALA A 127 20.71 25.09 -3.94
N SER A 128 21.96 24.69 -3.63
CA SER A 128 22.95 25.56 -2.97
C SER A 128 23.78 26.42 -3.95
N GLY A 129 24.00 27.70 -3.63
CA GLY A 129 25.07 28.54 -4.21
C GLY A 129 24.84 30.07 -4.11
N ASN A 130 25.81 30.88 -4.54
CA ASN A 130 25.84 32.34 -4.37
C ASN A 130 25.25 33.08 -5.60
N ALA A 131 24.30 34.00 -5.38
CA ALA A 131 23.70 35.04 -6.25
C ALA A 131 23.25 34.72 -7.70
N THR A 132 23.77 33.69 -8.36
CA THR A 132 23.30 33.12 -9.65
C THR A 132 22.86 31.67 -9.51
N ALA A 133 23.05 31.04 -8.35
CA ALA A 133 22.49 29.73 -8.00
C ALA A 133 20.96 29.77 -7.75
N GLU A 134 20.29 30.68 -8.44
CA GLU A 134 18.87 30.93 -8.34
C GLU A 134 18.13 29.97 -9.28
N ARG A 135 17.42 29.01 -8.66
CA ARG A 135 16.40 28.09 -9.22
C ARG A 135 17.01 26.87 -9.92
N MET A 136 17.06 25.75 -9.21
CA MET A 136 17.36 24.43 -9.78
C MET A 136 16.25 24.06 -10.76
N ASP A 137 15.00 24.12 -10.28
CA ASP A 137 13.85 23.89 -11.14
C ASP A 137 12.83 25.02 -11.09
N ASN A 138 12.17 25.23 -12.23
CA ASN A 138 10.90 25.95 -12.34
C ASN A 138 9.93 25.14 -13.20
N LEU A 139 9.54 23.99 -12.67
CA LEU A 139 8.74 22.98 -13.35
C LEU A 139 7.29 23.43 -13.52
N THR A 140 6.80 23.21 -14.73
CA THR A 140 5.39 23.28 -15.08
C THR A 140 4.92 21.91 -15.52
N TYR A 141 3.91 21.39 -14.86
CA TYR A 141 3.35 20.07 -15.15
C TYR A 141 2.20 20.25 -16.14
N ILE A 142 2.32 19.61 -17.31
CA ILE A 142 1.29 19.66 -18.34
C ILE A 142 0.63 18.29 -18.42
N TYR A 143 -0.68 18.25 -18.19
CA TYR A 143 -1.48 17.02 -18.15
C TYR A 143 -2.22 16.80 -19.47
N TYR A 144 -2.60 15.55 -19.74
CA TYR A 144 -3.59 15.28 -20.78
C TYR A 144 -4.95 15.84 -20.36
N THR A 145 -5.59 16.59 -21.24
CA THR A 145 -6.88 17.26 -21.00
C THR A 145 -7.92 16.31 -20.43
N GLY A 146 -8.56 16.71 -19.32
CA GLY A 146 -9.61 15.92 -18.68
C GLY A 146 -9.11 14.69 -17.91
N THR A 147 -7.81 14.57 -17.67
CA THR A 147 -7.22 13.43 -16.95
C THR A 147 -6.18 13.88 -15.92
N ASN A 148 -5.81 12.98 -15.02
CA ASN A 148 -4.70 13.16 -14.08
C ASN A 148 -3.35 12.64 -14.63
N LYS A 149 -3.31 12.19 -15.90
CA LYS A 149 -2.10 11.64 -16.54
C LYS A 149 -1.16 12.79 -16.93
N LEU A 150 0.09 12.77 -16.46
CA LEU A 150 1.11 13.77 -16.83
C LEU A 150 1.48 13.56 -18.30
N ASN A 151 1.50 14.59 -19.13
CA ASN A 151 1.97 14.47 -20.51
C ASN A 151 3.47 14.78 -20.59
N PHE A 152 3.89 15.94 -20.08
CA PHE A 152 5.30 16.35 -20.01
C PHE A 152 5.49 17.43 -18.95
N VAL A 153 6.74 17.62 -18.54
CA VAL A 153 7.15 18.71 -17.65
C VAL A 153 7.98 19.70 -18.44
N ARG A 154 7.64 20.98 -18.32
CA ARG A 154 8.45 22.07 -18.83
C ARG A 154 9.25 22.67 -17.70
N ASP A 155 10.56 22.52 -17.71
CA ASP A 155 11.43 23.41 -16.94
C ASP A 155 11.74 24.67 -17.76
N THR A 156 11.58 25.82 -17.10
CA THR A 156 11.85 27.14 -17.70
C THR A 156 13.16 27.74 -17.22
N ILE A 157 13.91 27.03 -16.36
CA ILE A 157 15.31 27.34 -16.12
C ILE A 157 16.09 26.76 -17.29
N GLY A 158 16.59 27.64 -18.16
CA GLY A 158 17.37 27.21 -19.32
C GLY A 158 18.79 26.81 -18.90
N SER A 159 19.34 25.78 -19.54
CA SER A 159 20.73 25.29 -19.40
C SER A 159 21.83 26.34 -19.65
N SER A 160 21.48 27.55 -20.10
CA SER A 160 22.40 28.71 -20.18
C SER A 160 22.46 29.55 -18.90
N ALA A 161 21.48 29.42 -17.99
CA ALA A 161 21.40 30.16 -16.72
C ALA A 161 22.11 29.43 -15.56
N ILE A 162 22.35 28.13 -15.72
CA ILE A 162 23.11 27.29 -14.79
C ILE A 162 24.31 26.74 -15.56
N PRO A 163 25.55 26.78 -15.03
CA PRO A 163 26.69 26.13 -15.67
C PRO A 163 26.35 24.66 -15.98
N ALA A 164 26.59 24.23 -17.22
CA ALA A 164 26.33 22.86 -17.65
C ALA A 164 26.91 21.87 -16.63
N ASN A 165 26.12 20.87 -16.24
CA ASN A 165 26.41 19.81 -15.25
C ASN A 165 26.17 20.13 -13.77
N ASN A 166 25.54 21.25 -13.39
CA ASN A 166 25.43 21.56 -11.95
C ASN A 166 24.37 20.73 -11.19
N TYR A 167 23.42 20.07 -11.87
CA TYR A 167 22.35 19.27 -11.21
C TYR A 167 21.92 18.04 -12.03
N THR A 168 22.84 17.24 -12.57
CA THR A 168 22.57 16.13 -13.54
C THR A 168 21.61 14.99 -13.11
N THR A 169 20.97 15.11 -11.95
CA THR A 169 20.05 14.12 -11.36
C THR A 169 18.60 14.61 -11.34
N ASP A 170 18.31 15.85 -11.75
CA ASP A 170 16.96 16.42 -11.76
C ASP A 170 16.25 16.28 -13.13
N ILE A 171 15.17 17.03 -13.34
CA ILE A 171 14.47 17.09 -14.62
C ILE A 171 14.97 18.35 -15.33
N ASP A 172 16.04 18.20 -16.10
CA ASP A 172 16.62 19.29 -16.87
C ASP A 172 15.93 19.44 -18.24
N ASP A 173 15.99 20.66 -18.77
CA ASP A 173 15.43 21.07 -20.06
C ASP A 173 13.90 20.92 -20.24
N THR A 174 13.35 21.69 -21.19
CA THR A 174 11.93 21.56 -21.54
C THR A 174 11.68 20.21 -22.24
N GLN A 175 11.03 19.28 -21.54
CA GLN A 175 10.62 18.01 -22.14
C GLN A 175 9.66 18.25 -23.32
N SER A 176 9.76 17.39 -24.33
CA SER A 176 8.87 17.43 -25.48
C SER A 176 7.45 16.96 -25.12
N ASN A 177 6.46 17.44 -25.87
CA ASN A 177 5.09 16.93 -25.78
C ASN A 177 5.08 15.41 -26.04
N GLY A 178 4.36 14.66 -25.20
CA GLY A 178 4.32 13.20 -25.25
C GLY A 178 5.49 12.51 -24.55
N ASN A 179 6.18 13.18 -23.61
CA ASN A 179 7.26 12.56 -22.85
C ASN A 179 6.79 11.33 -22.06
N TYR A 180 5.69 11.48 -21.32
CA TYR A 180 5.10 10.43 -20.51
C TYR A 180 3.87 9.86 -21.24
N VAL A 181 3.92 8.57 -21.57
CA VAL A 181 2.84 7.87 -22.28
C VAL A 181 2.29 6.76 -21.39
N TYR A 182 0.98 6.54 -21.44
CA TYR A 182 0.29 5.58 -20.57
C TYR A 182 -0.48 4.55 -21.37
N ASP A 183 -0.73 3.39 -20.75
CA ASP A 183 -1.73 2.45 -21.24
C ASP A 183 -3.17 2.97 -21.01
N SER A 184 -4.14 2.16 -21.44
CA SER A 184 -5.56 2.47 -21.34
C SER A 184 -6.05 2.62 -19.89
N ILE A 185 -5.46 1.87 -18.95
CA ILE A 185 -5.82 1.89 -17.52
C ILE A 185 -5.01 2.91 -16.70
N GLY A 186 -4.02 3.57 -17.31
CA GLY A 186 -3.28 4.67 -16.72
C GLY A 186 -1.95 4.30 -16.08
N ASN A 187 -1.35 3.17 -16.41
CA ASN A 187 0.05 2.90 -16.04
C ASN A 187 1.00 3.54 -17.04
N LEU A 188 2.10 4.11 -16.57
CA LEU A 188 3.14 4.68 -17.42
C LEU A 188 3.80 3.57 -18.25
N ILE A 189 3.84 3.73 -19.57
CA ILE A 189 4.48 2.79 -20.50
C ILE A 189 5.70 3.38 -21.21
N LYS A 190 5.90 4.70 -21.20
CA LYS A 190 7.10 5.35 -21.78
C LYS A 190 7.49 6.60 -21.01
N ASP A 191 8.79 6.87 -20.97
CA ASP A 191 9.40 8.11 -20.47
C ASP A 191 10.56 8.48 -21.42
N VAL A 192 10.29 9.41 -22.34
CA VAL A 192 11.18 9.68 -23.47
C VAL A 192 12.50 10.31 -23.03
N ALA A 193 12.46 11.27 -22.10
CA ALA A 193 13.63 11.95 -21.57
C ALA A 193 14.59 10.99 -20.85
N GLU A 194 14.07 9.94 -20.23
CA GLU A 194 14.85 8.89 -19.56
C GLU A 194 15.27 7.74 -20.49
N SER A 195 15.04 7.89 -21.80
CA SER A 195 15.28 6.87 -22.81
C SER A 195 14.50 5.57 -22.58
N ILE A 196 13.36 5.62 -21.87
CA ILE A 196 12.52 4.45 -21.60
C ILE A 196 11.53 4.26 -22.76
N THR A 197 11.75 3.20 -23.54
CA THR A 197 10.98 2.90 -24.75
C THR A 197 9.74 2.05 -24.47
N SER A 198 9.76 1.23 -23.42
CA SER A 198 8.58 0.54 -22.92
C SER A 198 8.71 0.17 -21.43
N ILE A 199 7.58 0.21 -20.73
CA ILE A 199 7.38 -0.38 -19.40
C ILE A 199 6.21 -1.36 -19.53
N ASN A 200 6.47 -2.63 -19.27
CA ASN A 200 5.45 -3.68 -19.31
C ASN A 200 4.95 -3.96 -17.90
N TRP A 201 3.63 -4.11 -17.78
CA TRP A 201 2.94 -4.35 -16.51
C TRP A 201 2.20 -5.69 -16.55
N ASN A 202 2.19 -6.41 -15.43
CA ASN A 202 1.35 -7.58 -15.28
C ASN A 202 -0.09 -7.19 -14.88
N VAL A 203 -0.99 -8.17 -14.85
CA VAL A 203 -2.41 -8.00 -14.48
C VAL A 203 -2.62 -7.54 -13.03
N TYR A 204 -1.59 -7.64 -12.18
CA TYR A 204 -1.61 -7.20 -10.78
C TYR A 204 -1.03 -5.79 -10.60
N GLY A 205 -0.75 -5.07 -11.70
CA GLY A 205 -0.23 -3.70 -11.64
C GLY A 205 1.26 -3.61 -11.25
N LYS A 206 2.04 -4.68 -11.46
CA LYS A 206 3.49 -4.70 -11.20
C LYS A 206 4.29 -4.63 -12.50
N ILE A 207 5.41 -3.90 -12.50
CA ILE A 207 6.30 -3.80 -13.66
C ILE A 207 7.02 -5.14 -13.87
N THR A 208 6.87 -5.76 -15.03
CA THR A 208 7.62 -6.97 -15.40
C THR A 208 8.96 -6.63 -16.01
N ASP A 209 9.00 -5.63 -16.89
CA ASP A 209 10.25 -5.19 -17.50
C ASP A 209 10.19 -3.75 -18.02
N ILE A 210 11.37 -3.13 -18.04
CA ILE A 210 11.62 -1.79 -18.57
C ILE A 210 12.66 -1.93 -19.67
N ASN A 211 12.32 -1.50 -20.87
CA ASN A 211 13.25 -1.47 -22.01
C ASN A 211 13.69 -0.03 -22.24
N LYS A 212 15.00 0.16 -22.45
CA LYS A 212 15.61 1.47 -22.71
C LYS A 212 16.24 1.48 -24.09
N SER A 213 16.36 2.65 -24.71
CA SER A 213 17.13 2.80 -25.95
C SER A 213 18.62 2.97 -25.64
N SER A 214 19.48 2.67 -26.62
CA SER A 214 20.92 2.93 -26.53
C SER A 214 21.27 4.41 -26.70
N THR A 215 20.27 5.26 -26.92
CA THR A 215 20.43 6.69 -27.14
C THR A 215 20.33 7.40 -25.79
N GLY A 216 21.30 8.26 -25.46
CA GLY A 216 21.40 8.90 -24.15
C GLY A 216 22.43 8.22 -23.24
N ASN A 217 22.67 8.78 -22.06
CA ASN A 217 23.71 8.33 -21.12
C ASN A 217 23.34 7.02 -20.37
N SER A 218 22.43 6.21 -20.92
CA SER A 218 21.95 4.97 -20.31
C SER A 218 22.73 3.77 -20.83
N SER A 219 23.65 3.26 -20.00
CA SER A 219 24.31 1.96 -20.26
C SER A 219 23.35 0.77 -20.16
N VAL A 220 22.19 0.96 -19.53
CA VAL A 220 21.17 -0.07 -19.30
C VAL A 220 20.30 -0.23 -20.54
N LYS A 221 20.14 -1.48 -20.98
CA LYS A 221 19.30 -1.93 -22.10
C LYS A 221 17.93 -2.38 -21.63
N LYS A 222 17.90 -3.25 -20.62
CA LYS A 222 16.67 -3.85 -20.11
C LYS A 222 16.79 -4.14 -18.62
N ILE A 223 15.70 -3.91 -17.90
CA ILE A 223 15.54 -4.31 -16.50
C ILE A 223 14.34 -5.23 -16.43
N THR A 224 14.47 -6.39 -15.78
CA THR A 224 13.38 -7.36 -15.61
C THR A 224 13.18 -7.64 -14.12
N TYR A 225 11.93 -7.69 -13.69
CA TYR A 225 11.53 -7.97 -12.32
C TYR A 225 10.66 -9.22 -12.24
N THR A 226 10.78 -9.96 -11.14
CA THR A 226 9.85 -11.04 -10.80
C THR A 226 9.32 -10.89 -9.39
N TYR A 227 8.12 -11.43 -9.14
CA TYR A 227 7.38 -11.26 -7.90
C TYR A 227 6.89 -12.60 -7.38
N ASP A 228 6.72 -12.71 -6.06
CA ASP A 228 6.00 -13.81 -5.44
C ASP A 228 4.47 -13.64 -5.60
N ALA A 229 3.72 -14.63 -5.11
CA ALA A 229 2.25 -14.61 -5.14
C ALA A 229 1.63 -13.51 -4.26
N ALA A 230 2.38 -12.97 -3.29
CA ALA A 230 1.96 -11.84 -2.46
C ALA A 230 2.30 -10.49 -3.10
N GLY A 231 2.93 -10.48 -4.28
CA GLY A 231 3.29 -9.28 -5.01
C GLY A 231 4.58 -8.61 -4.53
N ASN A 232 5.39 -9.28 -3.71
CA ASN A 232 6.71 -8.77 -3.31
C ASN A 232 7.74 -9.07 -4.39
N ARG A 233 8.64 -8.14 -4.67
CA ARG A 233 9.74 -8.33 -5.61
C ARG A 233 10.73 -9.38 -5.08
N ILE A 234 10.98 -10.43 -5.87
CA ILE A 234 11.89 -11.54 -5.53
C ILE A 234 13.15 -11.57 -6.39
N SER A 235 13.14 -10.95 -7.58
CA SER A 235 14.37 -10.71 -8.34
C SER A 235 14.34 -9.45 -9.19
N LYS A 236 15.55 -8.93 -9.48
CA LYS A 236 15.84 -7.86 -10.43
C LYS A 236 17.00 -8.33 -11.34
N LYS A 237 16.83 -8.23 -12.66
CA LYS A 237 17.85 -8.53 -13.67
C LYS A 237 18.14 -7.27 -14.47
N VAL A 238 19.40 -6.87 -14.59
CA VAL A 238 19.84 -5.68 -15.35
C VAL A 238 20.76 -6.11 -16.49
N GLU A 239 20.35 -5.82 -17.71
CA GLU A 239 21.11 -6.06 -18.94
C GLU A 239 21.64 -4.73 -19.48
N ARG A 240 22.90 -4.69 -19.88
CA ARG A 240 23.55 -3.48 -20.39
C ARG A 240 23.95 -3.62 -21.85
N TYR A 241 24.01 -2.50 -22.56
CA TYR A 241 24.54 -2.48 -23.92
C TYR A 241 26.03 -2.82 -23.92
N ASN A 242 26.46 -3.59 -24.92
CA ASN A 242 27.86 -3.98 -25.12
C ASN A 242 28.51 -4.68 -23.90
N ASN A 243 27.70 -5.29 -23.04
CA ASN A 243 28.17 -6.10 -21.91
C ASN A 243 27.42 -7.42 -21.90
N ALA A 244 28.15 -8.53 -22.00
CA ALA A 244 27.57 -9.88 -21.93
C ALA A 244 27.20 -10.27 -20.48
N ALA A 245 27.86 -9.67 -19.48
CA ALA A 245 27.54 -9.88 -18.09
C ALA A 245 26.18 -9.25 -17.76
N THR A 246 25.37 -10.01 -17.03
CA THR A 246 24.04 -9.59 -16.57
C THR A 246 24.08 -9.55 -15.05
N ASP A 247 23.63 -8.45 -14.46
CA ASP A 247 23.51 -8.36 -13.01
C ASP A 247 22.16 -8.92 -12.57
N PHE A 248 22.20 -9.87 -11.65
CA PHE A 248 21.02 -10.33 -10.94
C PHE A 248 21.08 -9.90 -9.49
N THR A 249 19.92 -9.55 -8.95
CA THR A 249 19.68 -9.36 -7.52
C THR A 249 18.51 -10.25 -7.13
N PHE A 250 18.67 -11.05 -6.08
CA PHE A 250 17.65 -11.93 -5.54
C PHE A 250 17.31 -11.52 -4.11
N TYR A 251 16.03 -11.44 -3.80
CA TYR A 251 15.53 -11.04 -2.49
C TYR A 251 14.92 -12.26 -1.80
N VAL A 252 15.50 -12.67 -0.68
CA VAL A 252 14.91 -13.68 0.20
C VAL A 252 14.15 -12.95 1.31
N ARG A 253 12.90 -13.33 1.51
CA ARG A 253 11.97 -12.65 2.43
C ARG A 253 11.46 -13.58 3.51
N ASP A 254 11.07 -12.99 4.63
CA ASP A 254 10.31 -13.69 5.67
C ASP A 254 8.83 -13.85 5.24
N ALA A 255 8.04 -14.55 6.07
CA ALA A 255 6.61 -14.76 5.81
C ALA A 255 5.77 -13.47 5.85
N SER A 256 6.30 -12.39 6.43
CA SER A 256 5.67 -11.07 6.46
C SER A 256 6.06 -10.20 5.26
N GLY A 257 6.94 -10.67 4.38
CA GLY A 257 7.40 -9.96 3.19
C GLY A 257 8.65 -9.09 3.42
N ASN A 258 9.24 -9.07 4.61
CA ASN A 258 10.46 -8.30 4.87
C ASN A 258 11.67 -8.97 4.22
N VAL A 259 12.56 -8.21 3.60
CA VAL A 259 13.81 -8.74 3.02
C VAL A 259 14.73 -9.20 4.13
N MET A 260 15.05 -10.49 4.20
CA MET A 260 16.02 -11.05 5.15
C MET A 260 17.45 -11.00 4.60
N SER A 261 17.61 -11.30 3.31
CA SER A 261 18.93 -11.31 2.66
C SER A 261 18.82 -11.02 1.18
N VAL A 262 19.87 -10.38 0.66
CA VAL A 262 20.02 -10.07 -0.76
C VAL A 262 21.26 -10.79 -1.30
N TYR A 263 21.07 -11.44 -2.43
CA TYR A 263 22.13 -12.09 -3.18
C TYR A 263 22.30 -11.38 -4.50
N THR A 264 23.54 -11.20 -4.95
CA THR A 264 23.83 -10.70 -6.29
C THR A 264 24.61 -11.71 -7.10
N TYR A 265 24.43 -11.68 -8.41
CA TYR A 265 25.22 -12.44 -9.36
C TYR A 265 25.58 -11.52 -10.53
N THR A 266 26.88 -11.29 -10.71
CA THR A 266 27.45 -10.63 -11.90
C THR A 266 28.39 -11.62 -12.57
N ASP A 267 29.41 -12.07 -11.82
CA ASP A 267 30.37 -13.11 -12.25
C ASP A 267 30.35 -14.35 -11.35
N SER A 268 29.87 -14.20 -10.11
CA SER A 268 29.69 -15.28 -9.12
C SER A 268 28.55 -14.91 -8.19
N LEU A 269 27.87 -15.92 -7.63
CA LEU A 269 26.81 -15.73 -6.65
C LEU A 269 27.39 -15.28 -5.31
N ARG A 270 26.96 -14.11 -4.83
CA ARG A 270 27.43 -13.54 -3.57
C ARG A 270 26.26 -13.18 -2.67
N LEU A 271 26.37 -13.52 -1.39
CA LEU A 271 25.54 -12.93 -0.35
C LEU A 271 26.08 -11.53 -0.05
N THR A 272 25.35 -10.51 -0.49
CA THR A 272 25.79 -9.11 -0.37
C THR A 272 25.20 -8.44 0.85
N GLU A 273 23.97 -8.78 1.25
CA GLU A 273 23.26 -8.11 2.34
C GLU A 273 22.49 -9.12 3.20
N GLN A 274 22.52 -8.93 4.51
CA GLN A 274 21.71 -9.65 5.49
C GLN A 274 21.09 -8.63 6.45
N HIS A 275 19.78 -8.46 6.37
CA HIS A 275 19.10 -7.43 7.14
C HIS A 275 18.80 -7.94 8.53
N PHE A 276 18.80 -7.02 9.49
CA PHE A 276 18.32 -7.29 10.83
C PHE A 276 17.29 -6.24 11.23
N TYR A 277 16.23 -6.72 11.85
CA TYR A 277 15.04 -5.94 12.19
C TYR A 277 14.86 -5.89 13.69
N GLY A 278 14.35 -4.77 14.16
CA GLY A 278 13.59 -4.70 15.40
C GLY A 278 12.11 -4.70 15.04
N SER A 279 11.42 -3.64 15.46
CA SER A 279 10.11 -3.24 14.96
C SER A 279 10.12 -2.76 13.49
N SER A 280 11.27 -2.25 13.04
CA SER A 280 11.54 -1.84 11.67
C SER A 280 13.00 -2.18 11.32
N ARG A 281 13.41 -1.98 10.06
CA ARG A 281 14.78 -2.28 9.63
C ARG A 281 15.76 -1.39 10.41
N LEU A 282 16.66 -2.02 11.16
CA LEU A 282 17.68 -1.30 11.93
C LEU A 282 18.97 -1.13 11.12
N GLY A 283 19.15 -1.97 10.11
CA GLY A 283 20.32 -1.98 9.25
C GLY A 283 20.57 -3.37 8.65
N MET A 284 21.83 -3.62 8.29
CA MET A 284 22.24 -4.84 7.61
C MET A 284 23.71 -5.18 7.82
N VAL A 285 24.05 -6.45 7.63
CA VAL A 285 25.43 -6.90 7.43
C VAL A 285 25.69 -6.96 5.93
N THR A 286 26.83 -6.43 5.49
CA THR A 286 27.29 -6.49 4.09
C THR A 286 28.51 -7.40 3.96
N PRO A 287 28.35 -8.74 4.02
CA PRO A 287 29.48 -9.66 4.09
C PRO A 287 30.23 -9.83 2.76
N ASN A 288 29.58 -9.55 1.62
CA ASN A 288 30.11 -9.78 0.28
C ASN A 288 30.70 -11.19 0.09
N LEU A 289 30.01 -12.19 0.63
CA LEU A 289 30.46 -13.57 0.71
C LEU A 289 30.19 -14.30 -0.62
N ASN A 290 31.23 -14.78 -1.29
CA ASN A 290 31.10 -15.64 -2.47
C ASN A 290 30.62 -17.04 -2.04
N LEU A 291 29.48 -17.47 -2.56
CA LEU A 291 28.83 -18.75 -2.23
C LEU A 291 29.24 -19.90 -3.15
N GLU A 292 29.93 -19.60 -4.24
CA GLU A 292 30.48 -20.60 -5.16
C GLU A 292 31.88 -21.06 -4.73
N ARG A 293 32.46 -20.42 -3.70
CA ARG A 293 33.79 -20.77 -3.19
C ARG A 293 33.71 -22.05 -2.35
N ALA A 294 34.66 -22.97 -2.58
CA ALA A 294 34.78 -24.22 -1.82
C ALA A 294 34.77 -23.99 -0.30
N VAL A 295 34.14 -24.93 0.42
CA VAL A 295 34.08 -24.95 1.89
C VAL A 295 35.51 -24.88 2.46
N PRO A 296 35.79 -24.03 3.47
CA PRO A 296 37.13 -23.94 4.05
C PRO A 296 37.59 -25.32 4.56
N SER A 297 38.83 -25.70 4.26
CA SER A 297 39.40 -26.95 4.78
C SER A 297 39.33 -26.97 6.31
N PRO A 298 38.87 -28.08 6.92
CA PRO A 298 38.83 -28.22 8.37
C PRO A 298 40.23 -28.03 8.98
N VAL A 299 40.27 -27.34 10.11
CA VAL A 299 41.48 -27.17 10.92
C VAL A 299 41.45 -28.16 12.07
N SER A 300 42.57 -28.83 12.31
CA SER A 300 42.74 -29.63 13.53
C SER A 300 42.75 -28.72 14.75
N MET A 301 41.96 -29.06 15.78
CA MET A 301 41.90 -28.39 17.07
C MET A 301 42.37 -29.39 18.14
N PRO A 302 43.68 -29.63 18.30
CA PRO A 302 44.21 -30.72 19.12
C PRO A 302 43.80 -30.63 20.59
N ILE A 303 43.66 -29.42 21.11
CA ILE A 303 43.27 -29.15 22.51
C ILE A 303 41.79 -29.48 22.78
N LEU A 304 40.94 -29.43 21.74
CA LEU A 304 39.52 -29.73 21.83
C LEU A 304 39.19 -31.15 21.33
N ASN A 305 40.20 -31.94 20.99
CA ASN A 305 40.08 -33.28 20.38
C ASN A 305 39.06 -33.32 19.23
N GLY A 306 39.13 -32.34 18.32
CA GLY A 306 38.16 -32.19 17.22
C GLY A 306 38.70 -31.41 16.04
N SER A 307 37.85 -31.21 15.04
CA SER A 307 38.11 -30.35 13.88
C SER A 307 37.15 -29.15 13.88
N GLY A 308 37.64 -27.98 13.50
CA GLY A 308 36.82 -26.77 13.30
C GLY A 308 36.95 -26.21 11.89
N THR A 309 36.18 -25.17 11.57
CA THR A 309 36.36 -24.36 10.36
C THR A 309 36.82 -22.95 10.76
N PHE A 310 37.74 -22.35 9.98
CA PHE A 310 38.13 -20.96 10.20
C PHE A 310 37.04 -20.01 9.71
N GLY A 311 36.58 -19.12 10.59
CA GLY A 311 35.70 -18.00 10.25
C GLY A 311 36.34 -16.67 10.64
N THR A 312 36.36 -15.69 9.73
CA THR A 312 36.85 -14.34 10.02
C THR A 312 35.68 -13.42 10.37
N PHE A 313 35.73 -12.81 11.56
CA PHE A 313 34.79 -11.76 11.93
C PHE A 313 35.37 -10.37 11.56
N THR A 314 34.78 -9.72 10.56
CA THR A 314 35.23 -8.41 10.09
C THR A 314 34.35 -7.29 10.63
N ARG A 315 34.92 -6.43 11.49
CA ARG A 315 34.30 -5.14 11.86
C ARG A 315 34.40 -4.17 10.70
N GLY A 316 33.36 -3.39 10.45
CA GLY A 316 33.25 -2.53 9.28
C GLY A 316 32.09 -2.91 8.36
N ASN A 317 31.63 -4.16 8.46
CA ASN A 317 30.66 -4.76 7.55
C ASN A 317 29.22 -4.69 8.07
N LYS A 318 28.97 -4.22 9.30
CA LYS A 318 27.59 -3.96 9.72
C LYS A 318 27.28 -2.49 9.50
N LEU A 319 26.13 -2.23 8.91
CA LEU A 319 25.55 -0.93 8.66
C LEU A 319 24.32 -0.75 9.57
N PHE A 320 24.17 0.43 10.15
CA PHE A 320 23.01 0.84 10.94
C PHE A 320 22.38 2.09 10.32
N GLU A 321 21.06 2.12 10.26
CA GLU A 321 20.28 3.22 9.70
C GLU A 321 19.90 4.23 10.78
N LEU A 322 20.08 5.51 10.49
CA LEU A 322 19.56 6.61 11.30
C LEU A 322 18.54 7.38 10.46
N SER A 323 17.27 7.24 10.83
CA SER A 323 16.15 7.82 10.11
C SER A 323 15.44 8.93 10.88
N ASN A 324 14.74 9.80 10.16
CA ASN A 324 13.87 10.82 10.76
C ASN A 324 12.47 10.25 11.10
N HIS A 325 11.52 11.14 11.47
CA HIS A 325 10.14 10.78 11.83
C HIS A 325 9.31 10.17 10.69
N LEU A 326 9.74 10.32 9.44
CA LEU A 326 9.11 9.73 8.26
C LEU A 326 9.74 8.39 7.87
N GLY A 327 10.83 7.99 8.54
CA GLY A 327 11.61 6.83 8.15
C GLY A 327 12.63 7.09 7.03
N ASN A 328 12.84 8.35 6.63
CA ASN A 328 13.88 8.71 5.65
C ASN A 328 15.25 8.38 6.22
N VAL A 329 16.04 7.55 5.52
CA VAL A 329 17.38 7.18 5.96
C VAL A 329 18.33 8.34 5.68
N LEU A 330 18.69 9.10 6.72
CA LEU A 330 19.54 10.28 6.58
C LEU A 330 21.02 9.96 6.76
N VAL A 331 21.36 8.98 7.59
CA VAL A 331 22.75 8.57 7.84
C VAL A 331 22.83 7.05 7.98
N THR A 332 23.87 6.44 7.41
CA THR A 332 24.26 5.06 7.71
C THR A 332 25.61 4.99 8.41
N LEU A 333 25.70 4.13 9.42
CA LEU A 333 26.88 3.99 10.28
C LEU A 333 27.45 2.58 10.25
N SER A 334 28.77 2.47 10.32
CA SER A 334 29.44 1.18 10.51
C SER A 334 29.48 0.76 11.99
N ASP A 335 29.55 -0.55 12.27
CA ASP A 335 29.91 -1.10 13.60
C ASP A 335 31.35 -0.79 14.05
N LYS A 336 32.15 -0.16 13.20
CA LYS A 336 33.49 0.31 13.55
C LYS A 336 33.43 1.76 14.05
N LYS A 337 34.09 2.00 15.19
CA LYS A 337 34.34 3.33 15.77
C LYS A 337 35.80 3.72 15.60
N LYS A 338 36.08 5.00 15.37
CA LYS A 338 37.44 5.57 15.25
C LYS A 338 37.82 6.25 16.56
N GLY A 339 38.85 5.73 17.24
CA GLY A 339 39.39 6.39 18.42
C GLY A 339 40.16 7.65 18.03
N ILE A 340 39.86 8.76 18.69
CA ILE A 340 40.62 10.00 18.59
C ILE A 340 41.55 10.07 19.80
N GLN A 341 42.85 10.18 19.55
CA GLN A 341 43.86 10.16 20.60
C GLN A 341 43.97 11.52 21.31
N GLN A 342 44.28 11.50 22.60
CA GLN A 342 44.68 12.68 23.36
C GLN A 342 46.20 12.86 23.23
N GLY A 343 46.65 13.88 22.48
CA GLY A 343 48.08 14.14 22.29
C GLY A 343 48.82 12.94 21.67
N THR A 344 50.09 12.75 22.04
CA THR A 344 50.99 11.71 21.47
C THR A 344 51.04 10.41 22.30
N THR A 345 50.32 10.32 23.42
CA THR A 345 50.47 9.24 24.43
C THR A 345 49.67 7.98 24.11
N GLY A 346 49.06 7.88 22.92
CA GLY A 346 48.34 6.68 22.47
C GLY A 346 47.00 6.41 23.17
N THR A 347 46.60 7.21 24.16
CA THR A 347 45.33 7.05 24.90
C THR A 347 44.16 7.63 24.09
N VAL A 348 43.06 6.87 23.98
CA VAL A 348 41.85 7.31 23.28
C VAL A 348 41.06 8.29 24.16
N TRP A 349 40.81 9.49 23.64
CA TRP A 349 40.03 10.54 24.29
C TRP A 349 38.52 10.35 24.09
N TYR A 350 38.11 10.13 22.84
CA TYR A 350 36.72 9.87 22.46
C TYR A 350 36.66 9.08 21.16
N TYR A 351 35.48 8.55 20.85
CA TYR A 351 35.24 7.83 19.61
C TYR A 351 34.37 8.66 18.65
N LEU A 352 34.73 8.63 17.37
CA LEU A 352 33.86 9.07 16.27
C LEU A 352 33.24 7.85 15.58
N PRO A 353 31.99 7.95 15.13
CA PRO A 353 31.39 6.90 14.32
C PRO A 353 32.02 6.91 12.91
N ILE A 354 32.03 5.77 12.23
CA ILE A 354 32.38 5.71 10.81
C ILE A 354 31.09 5.80 10.00
N VAL A 355 30.84 6.97 9.43
CA VAL A 355 29.71 7.24 8.55
C VAL A 355 29.98 6.64 7.17
N LYS A 356 28.99 5.93 6.62
CA LYS A 356 29.07 5.22 5.35
C LYS A 356 28.33 5.94 4.23
N SER A 357 27.14 6.46 4.55
CA SER A 357 26.42 7.43 3.73
C SER A 357 25.75 8.47 4.62
N ALA A 358 25.52 9.66 4.06
CA ALA A 358 24.66 10.67 4.64
C ALA A 358 23.98 11.46 3.52
N GLN A 359 22.71 11.79 3.67
CA GLN A 359 21.95 12.54 2.67
C GLN A 359 20.79 13.30 3.31
N ASP A 360 20.33 14.32 2.59
CA ASP A 360 19.17 15.13 2.95
C ASP A 360 18.17 15.16 1.79
N TYR A 361 16.90 15.37 2.09
CA TYR A 361 15.81 15.22 1.12
C TYR A 361 14.92 16.45 1.07
N TYR A 362 14.52 16.82 -0.14
CA TYR A 362 13.32 17.63 -0.33
C TYR A 362 12.08 16.87 0.20
N PRO A 363 10.98 17.57 0.51
CA PRO A 363 9.76 16.97 1.05
C PRO A 363 9.27 15.78 0.23
N PHE A 364 9.24 15.88 -1.10
CA PHE A 364 8.80 14.78 -1.97
C PHE A 364 9.86 13.70 -2.21
N GLY A 365 11.00 13.76 -1.52
CA GLY A 365 11.97 12.66 -1.44
C GLY A 365 13.14 12.74 -2.41
N MET A 366 13.19 13.73 -3.30
CA MET A 366 14.39 13.96 -4.11
C MET A 366 15.56 14.33 -3.20
N VAL A 367 16.72 13.70 -3.42
CA VAL A 367 17.94 14.03 -2.66
C VAL A 367 18.38 15.45 -2.98
N MET A 368 18.68 16.25 -1.95
CA MET A 368 19.13 17.62 -2.10
C MET A 368 20.55 17.67 -2.70
N PRO A 369 20.74 18.28 -3.89
CA PRO A 369 22.08 18.39 -4.47
C PRO A 369 23.04 19.15 -3.55
N GLY A 370 24.26 18.64 -3.40
CA GLY A 370 25.25 19.21 -2.46
C GLY A 370 25.03 18.84 -0.99
N ARG A 371 23.96 18.12 -0.64
CA ARG A 371 23.72 17.56 0.70
C ARG A 371 23.70 16.03 0.66
N LYS A 372 24.74 15.46 0.07
CA LYS A 372 24.97 14.01 -0.01
C LYS A 372 26.46 13.69 0.24
N PHE A 373 26.71 12.61 0.95
CA PHE A 373 28.03 12.05 1.23
C PHE A 373 27.96 10.52 1.12
N THR A 374 28.92 9.92 0.40
CA THR A 374 29.06 8.46 0.31
C THR A 374 30.53 8.10 0.45
N SER A 375 30.85 7.17 1.35
CA SER A 375 32.25 6.86 1.71
C SER A 375 32.91 5.80 0.83
N THR A 376 32.19 4.76 0.37
CA THR A 376 32.81 3.64 -0.38
C THR A 376 31.81 2.61 -0.92
N THR A 377 30.61 2.52 -0.34
CA THR A 377 29.58 1.54 -0.72
C THR A 377 28.28 2.28 -0.96
N ASN A 378 27.66 2.06 -2.12
CA ASN A 378 26.34 2.59 -2.40
C ASN A 378 25.32 1.90 -1.51
N TYR A 379 24.51 2.70 -0.84
CA TYR A 379 23.45 2.23 0.03
C TYR A 379 22.13 2.37 -0.71
N ARG A 380 21.36 1.28 -0.82
CA ARG A 380 20.20 1.19 -1.73
C ARG A 380 18.89 1.73 -1.16
N TYR A 381 18.83 2.09 0.12
CA TYR A 381 17.59 2.56 0.74
C TYR A 381 17.69 4.06 1.05
N GLY A 382 16.59 4.78 0.86
CA GLY A 382 16.61 6.22 1.01
C GLY A 382 15.36 6.80 1.65
N PHE A 383 14.62 7.58 0.88
CA PHE A 383 13.40 8.24 1.32
C PHE A 383 12.35 7.20 1.76
N ASN A 384 11.71 7.41 2.91
CA ASN A 384 10.83 6.46 3.60
C ASN A 384 11.41 5.05 3.84
N GLY A 385 12.73 4.89 3.77
CA GLY A 385 13.39 3.58 3.88
C GLY A 385 13.10 2.64 2.70
N LYS A 386 12.58 3.17 1.58
CA LYS A 386 12.29 2.43 0.35
C LYS A 386 13.53 2.21 -0.49
N GLU A 387 13.50 1.16 -1.30
CA GLU A 387 14.62 0.79 -2.16
C GLU A 387 14.65 1.70 -3.40
N GLU A 388 15.82 2.22 -3.72
CA GLU A 388 16.09 3.00 -4.92
C GLU A 388 16.41 2.07 -6.10
N ASP A 389 15.79 2.31 -7.25
CA ASP A 389 16.10 1.65 -8.53
C ASP A 389 16.91 2.58 -9.44
N ASP A 390 18.14 2.86 -9.00
CA ASP A 390 19.05 3.81 -9.65
C ASP A 390 19.34 3.48 -11.12
N GLU A 391 19.21 2.21 -11.52
CA GLU A 391 19.43 1.77 -12.90
C GLU A 391 18.36 2.29 -13.87
N VAL A 392 17.21 2.78 -13.35
CA VAL A 392 16.08 3.22 -14.18
C VAL A 392 16.20 4.69 -14.55
N LYS A 393 16.34 5.58 -13.56
CA LYS A 393 16.33 7.05 -13.75
C LYS A 393 17.49 7.78 -13.06
N GLY A 394 18.50 7.04 -12.62
CA GLY A 394 19.61 7.58 -11.85
C GLY A 394 19.35 7.62 -10.35
N ASP A 395 20.35 8.14 -9.64
CA ASP A 395 20.54 8.05 -8.20
C ASP A 395 19.40 8.70 -7.38
N GLY A 396 18.60 7.87 -6.72
CA GLY A 396 17.52 8.31 -5.83
C GLY A 396 16.26 8.84 -6.52
N ASN A 397 16.13 8.62 -7.84
CA ASN A 397 15.08 9.21 -8.67
C ASN A 397 13.84 8.31 -8.82
N GLN A 398 13.97 7.02 -8.56
CA GLN A 398 12.87 6.07 -8.61
C GLN A 398 12.93 5.09 -7.43
N GLN A 399 11.79 4.95 -6.74
CA GLN A 399 11.66 4.09 -5.56
C GLN A 399 10.61 3.00 -5.73
N ASP A 400 10.90 1.82 -5.21
CA ASP A 400 9.94 0.72 -5.08
C ASP A 400 9.19 0.82 -3.72
N TYR A 401 7.90 1.16 -3.79
CA TYR A 401 7.02 1.19 -2.60
C TYR A 401 6.34 -0.15 -2.34
N GLY A 402 6.56 -1.16 -3.19
CA GLY A 402 5.86 -2.43 -3.15
C GLY A 402 4.76 -2.46 -4.20
N MET A 403 3.61 -1.82 -3.95
CA MET A 403 2.47 -1.87 -4.89
C MET A 403 2.61 -0.91 -6.06
N ARG A 404 3.28 0.22 -5.85
CA ARG A 404 3.53 1.23 -6.88
C ARG A 404 4.99 1.62 -6.92
N ILE A 405 5.39 2.20 -8.05
CA ILE A 405 6.71 2.78 -8.26
C ILE A 405 6.60 4.30 -8.21
N TYR A 406 7.48 4.94 -7.45
CA TYR A 406 7.45 6.37 -7.16
C TYR A 406 8.60 7.10 -7.83
N ASP A 407 8.33 8.23 -8.47
CA ASP A 407 9.36 9.15 -9.00
C ASP A 407 9.50 10.35 -8.06
N THR A 408 10.63 10.41 -7.35
CA THR A 408 10.90 11.41 -6.30
C THR A 408 11.09 12.81 -6.88
N ARG A 409 11.52 12.93 -8.15
CA ARG A 409 11.70 14.21 -8.83
C ARG A 409 10.37 14.82 -9.22
N LEU A 410 9.40 13.99 -9.59
CA LEU A 410 8.04 14.42 -9.94
C LEU A 410 7.12 14.58 -8.73
N GLY A 411 7.41 13.89 -7.63
CA GLY A 411 6.50 13.78 -6.50
C GLY A 411 5.27 12.91 -6.81
N ARG A 412 5.41 11.90 -7.69
CA ARG A 412 4.27 11.15 -8.25
C ARG A 412 4.54 9.66 -8.47
N PHE A 413 3.50 8.85 -8.38
CA PHE A 413 3.54 7.44 -8.77
C PHE A 413 3.40 7.23 -10.28
N LEU A 414 3.98 6.13 -10.78
CA LEU A 414 3.96 5.77 -12.20
C LEU A 414 2.65 5.07 -12.63
N SER A 415 1.81 4.66 -11.69
CA SER A 415 0.55 3.95 -11.92
C SER A 415 -0.59 4.54 -11.09
N VAL A 416 -1.82 4.23 -11.52
CA VAL A 416 -3.05 4.60 -10.80
C VAL A 416 -3.12 3.87 -9.48
N ASP A 417 -3.47 4.57 -8.40
CA ASP A 417 -3.75 3.96 -7.10
C ASP A 417 -4.88 2.90 -7.19
N PRO A 418 -4.62 1.64 -6.83
CA PRO A 418 -5.67 0.61 -6.70
C PRO A 418 -6.81 1.02 -5.74
N LEU A 419 -6.50 1.84 -4.72
CA LEU A 419 -7.47 2.36 -3.75
C LEU A 419 -8.06 3.72 -4.15
N SER A 420 -7.76 4.24 -5.35
CA SER A 420 -8.30 5.52 -5.83
C SER A 420 -9.82 5.66 -5.67
N LYS A 421 -10.58 4.58 -5.83
CA LYS A 421 -12.05 4.57 -5.62
C LYS A 421 -12.48 4.88 -4.18
N LYS A 422 -11.65 4.52 -3.19
CA LYS A 422 -11.89 4.85 -1.77
C LYS A 422 -11.54 6.30 -1.45
N PHE A 423 -10.68 6.91 -2.26
CA PHE A 423 -10.20 8.27 -2.09
C PHE A 423 -10.50 9.12 -3.34
N PRO A 424 -11.78 9.27 -3.74
CA PRO A 424 -12.14 9.93 -5.00
C PRO A 424 -11.80 11.43 -5.03
N TYR A 425 -11.57 12.04 -3.86
CA TYR A 425 -11.16 13.43 -3.70
C TYR A 425 -9.65 13.66 -3.90
N TYR A 426 -8.89 12.60 -4.17
CA TYR A 426 -7.47 12.66 -4.43
C TYR A 426 -7.14 12.25 -5.86
N THR A 427 -6.15 12.89 -6.47
CA THR A 427 -5.59 12.42 -7.75
C THR A 427 -4.97 11.03 -7.57
N PRO A 428 -5.20 10.07 -8.48
CA PRO A 428 -4.72 8.69 -8.35
C PRO A 428 -3.20 8.52 -8.43
N TYR A 429 -2.46 9.61 -8.71
CA TYR A 429 -1.00 9.59 -8.87
C TYR A 429 -0.26 10.37 -7.76
N GLN A 430 -0.96 10.97 -6.80
CA GLN A 430 -0.29 11.74 -5.75
C GLN A 430 0.50 10.85 -4.80
N TYR A 431 1.48 11.45 -4.15
CA TYR A 431 2.14 10.87 -3.01
C TYR A 431 1.54 11.38 -1.70
N ALA A 432 1.11 10.46 -0.83
CA ALA A 432 0.69 10.72 0.55
C ALA A 432 -0.22 11.96 0.74
N GLY A 433 -1.25 12.14 -0.10
CA GLY A 433 -2.17 13.28 0.03
C GLY A 433 -1.57 14.65 -0.33
N ASN A 434 -0.37 14.69 -0.93
CA ASN A 434 0.49 15.88 -1.00
C ASN A 434 0.87 16.46 0.37
N LYS A 435 0.97 15.60 1.39
CA LYS A 435 1.33 15.97 2.77
C LYS A 435 2.65 15.30 3.21
N PRO A 436 3.73 15.40 2.43
CA PRO A 436 4.91 14.56 2.60
C PRO A 436 5.73 14.82 3.89
N ILE A 437 5.48 15.93 4.59
CA ILE A 437 6.16 16.24 5.86
C ILE A 437 5.48 15.55 7.04
N TRP A 438 4.17 15.33 6.94
CA TRP A 438 3.39 14.67 7.98
C TRP A 438 3.18 13.19 7.64
N CYS A 439 2.82 12.88 6.40
CA CYS A 439 2.34 11.56 5.98
C CYS A 439 3.40 10.78 5.20
N VAL A 440 3.37 9.46 5.38
CA VAL A 440 4.16 8.48 4.65
C VAL A 440 3.18 7.60 3.88
N ASP A 441 3.50 7.26 2.63
CA ASP A 441 2.81 6.18 1.92
C ASP A 441 3.50 4.85 2.28
N LEU A 442 2.81 3.95 2.99
CA LEU A 442 3.43 2.76 3.59
C LEU A 442 3.74 1.68 2.56
N ASP A 443 2.84 1.41 1.63
CA ASP A 443 2.96 0.34 0.63
C ASP A 443 2.61 0.83 -0.80
N GLY A 444 2.41 2.14 -0.94
CA GLY A 444 1.94 2.76 -2.16
C GLY A 444 0.42 2.73 -2.27
N LEU A 445 -0.38 2.78 -1.20
CA LEU A 445 -1.85 2.72 -1.26
C LEU A 445 -2.59 3.77 -0.40
N GLU A 446 -1.97 4.36 0.63
CA GLU A 446 -2.66 5.32 1.51
C GLU A 446 -1.75 6.39 2.13
N ASP A 447 -2.33 7.53 2.53
CA ASP A 447 -1.65 8.54 3.36
C ASP A 447 -1.74 8.17 4.85
N LEU A 448 -0.61 7.88 5.49
CA LEU A 448 -0.57 7.60 6.92
C LEU A 448 0.17 8.67 7.71
N PRO A 449 -0.52 9.34 8.66
CA PRO A 449 0.10 10.20 9.65
C PRO A 449 1.34 9.60 10.31
N SER A 450 2.50 10.28 10.26
CA SER A 450 3.69 9.88 11.03
C SER A 450 3.44 9.94 12.55
N THR A 451 2.50 10.77 13.00
CA THR A 451 2.01 10.77 14.40
C THR A 451 1.13 9.57 14.73
N ALA A 452 0.60 8.88 13.72
CA ALA A 452 0.02 7.55 13.89
C ALA A 452 1.09 6.46 13.88
N LEU A 453 2.39 6.81 13.72
CA LEU A 453 3.52 5.93 13.91
C LEU A 453 4.22 6.22 15.26
N ASN A 454 4.78 5.21 15.90
CA ASN A 454 5.60 5.33 17.10
C ASN A 454 7.04 5.73 16.72
N LYS A 455 7.91 5.95 17.71
CA LYS A 455 9.32 6.32 17.48
C LYS A 455 10.14 5.32 16.64
N TYR A 456 9.56 4.17 16.32
CA TYR A 456 10.15 3.11 15.53
C TYR A 456 9.45 2.90 14.17
N GLY A 457 8.49 3.75 13.79
CA GLY A 457 7.78 3.66 12.52
C GLY A 457 6.60 2.68 12.49
N GLU A 458 6.13 2.17 13.63
CA GLU A 458 4.96 1.26 13.71
C GLU A 458 3.69 2.01 14.10
N LYS A 459 2.50 1.52 13.73
CA LYS A 459 1.22 2.12 14.18
C LYS A 459 1.18 2.31 15.70
N GLN A 460 0.79 3.49 16.16
CA GLN A 460 0.73 3.83 17.59
C GLN A 460 -0.22 2.91 18.35
N VAL A 461 0.16 2.67 19.60
CA VAL A 461 -0.58 1.83 20.54
C VAL A 461 -1.10 2.72 21.67
N TYR A 462 -2.32 2.49 22.12
CA TYR A 462 -3.03 3.33 23.09
C TYR A 462 -3.23 2.57 24.40
N GLU A 463 -3.01 3.23 25.54
CA GLU A 463 -3.26 2.67 26.88
C GLU A 463 -4.64 3.13 27.39
N ILE A 464 -5.48 2.18 27.78
CA ILE A 464 -6.78 2.48 28.40
C ILE A 464 -6.56 2.73 29.89
N THR A 465 -6.87 3.96 30.34
CA THR A 465 -6.50 4.41 31.70
C THR A 465 -7.67 4.36 32.70
N SER A 466 -8.93 4.37 32.25
CA SER A 466 -10.08 3.99 33.09
C SER A 466 -11.34 3.67 32.28
N THR A 467 -12.21 2.83 32.86
CA THR A 467 -13.61 2.62 32.45
C THR A 467 -14.49 2.96 33.64
N THR A 468 -15.29 4.02 33.56
CA THR A 468 -16.28 4.35 34.60
C THR A 468 -17.68 4.14 34.02
N GLU A 469 -18.50 3.30 34.65
CA GLU A 469 -19.92 3.16 34.32
C GLU A 469 -20.70 4.35 34.90
N TYR A 470 -21.45 5.06 34.07
CA TYR A 470 -22.47 6.00 34.53
C TYR A 470 -23.87 5.47 34.19
N GLY A 471 -24.61 5.09 35.24
CA GLY A 471 -26.07 5.03 35.26
C GLY A 471 -26.75 3.94 34.43
N SER A 472 -28.05 3.78 34.69
CA SER A 472 -28.95 2.70 34.21
C SER A 472 -29.19 2.65 32.69
N ALA A 473 -28.42 3.41 31.90
CA ALA A 473 -28.47 3.43 30.43
C ALA A 473 -27.12 3.02 29.78
N GLY A 474 -26.12 2.58 30.56
CA GLY A 474 -24.98 1.81 30.05
C GLY A 474 -24.08 2.53 29.04
N THR A 475 -23.85 3.84 29.19
CA THR A 475 -22.84 4.54 28.35
C THR A 475 -21.46 4.39 28.98
N LEU A 476 -20.53 3.77 28.24
CA LEU A 476 -19.14 3.51 28.65
C LEU A 476 -18.24 4.63 28.14
N SER A 477 -17.68 5.45 29.03
CA SER A 477 -16.65 6.44 28.67
C SER A 477 -15.25 5.81 28.86
N ILE A 478 -14.45 5.77 27.80
CA ILE A 478 -13.07 5.24 27.79
C ILE A 478 -12.10 6.42 27.73
N ASP A 479 -11.31 6.62 28.79
CA ASP A 479 -10.18 7.56 28.76
C ASP A 479 -8.96 6.87 28.13
N VAL A 480 -8.56 7.34 26.96
CA VAL A 480 -7.46 6.78 26.15
C VAL A 480 -6.28 7.74 26.17
N ARG A 481 -5.12 7.33 26.71
CA ARG A 481 -3.88 8.12 26.65
C ARG A 481 -2.93 7.55 25.60
N LYS A 482 -2.42 8.43 24.72
CA LYS A 482 -1.35 8.08 23.76
C LYS A 482 -0.07 7.79 24.53
N LYS A 483 0.58 6.64 24.28
CA LYS A 483 1.85 6.30 24.94
C LYS A 483 2.78 5.56 24.00
N THR A 484 4.06 5.96 23.99
CA THR A 484 5.12 5.23 23.30
C THR A 484 5.37 3.91 24.05
N PRO A 485 5.28 2.73 23.43
CA PRO A 485 5.32 1.47 24.17
C PRO A 485 6.69 1.26 24.83
N SER A 486 6.70 1.11 26.15
CA SER A 486 7.79 0.46 26.87
C SER A 486 7.46 -1.04 26.94
N HIS A 487 8.00 -1.83 26.02
CA HIS A 487 8.02 -3.31 26.02
C HIS A 487 6.68 -4.08 26.06
N ALA A 488 5.53 -3.44 26.26
CA ALA A 488 4.23 -4.11 26.35
C ALA A 488 3.57 -4.28 24.97
N GLN A 489 3.01 -5.46 24.74
CA GLN A 489 2.41 -5.86 23.46
C GLN A 489 0.92 -5.51 23.42
N PRO A 490 0.36 -5.04 22.28
CA PRO A 490 -1.07 -4.78 22.18
C PRO A 490 -1.87 -6.08 22.32
N VAL A 491 -3.12 -5.96 22.80
CA VAL A 491 -4.06 -7.08 22.94
C VAL A 491 -4.27 -7.80 21.60
N THR A 492 -4.12 -7.08 20.49
CA THR A 492 -4.24 -7.59 19.12
C THR A 492 -2.94 -8.14 18.53
N LYS A 493 -1.85 -8.24 19.31
CA LYS A 493 -0.61 -8.85 18.82
C LYS A 493 -0.84 -10.33 18.50
N GLY A 494 -0.43 -10.73 17.30
CA GLY A 494 -0.63 -12.09 16.79
C GLY A 494 -2.07 -12.40 16.39
N MET A 495 -2.99 -11.43 16.53
CA MET A 495 -4.32 -11.54 15.97
C MET A 495 -4.28 -11.19 14.48
N ASN A 496 -4.91 -12.03 13.65
CA ASN A 496 -5.26 -11.67 12.29
C ASN A 496 -6.42 -10.66 12.29
N ASP A 497 -6.68 -10.00 11.17
CA ASP A 497 -7.69 -8.94 11.11
C ASP A 497 -9.09 -9.44 11.50
N ILE A 498 -9.42 -10.70 11.19
CA ILE A 498 -10.67 -11.36 11.58
C ILE A 498 -10.83 -11.38 13.11
N GLN A 499 -9.78 -11.78 13.82
CA GLN A 499 -9.76 -11.81 15.28
C GLN A 499 -9.85 -10.40 15.88
N VAL A 500 -9.29 -9.39 15.21
CA VAL A 500 -9.38 -7.99 15.63
C VAL A 500 -10.80 -7.44 15.47
N TYR A 501 -11.48 -7.68 14.34
CA TYR A 501 -12.88 -7.28 14.14
C TYR A 501 -13.84 -8.02 15.05
N GLN A 502 -13.59 -9.31 15.31
CA GLN A 502 -14.38 -10.08 16.29
C GLN A 502 -14.24 -9.50 17.70
N LEU A 503 -13.02 -9.11 18.08
CA LEU A 503 -12.77 -8.45 19.37
C LEU A 503 -13.51 -7.11 19.45
N ALA A 504 -13.43 -6.26 18.42
CA ALA A 504 -14.16 -4.99 18.33
C ALA A 504 -15.68 -5.17 18.47
N PHE A 505 -16.24 -6.15 17.76
CA PHE A 505 -17.66 -6.46 17.84
C PHE A 505 -18.06 -6.93 19.24
N ASN A 506 -17.32 -7.88 19.82
CA ASN A 506 -17.64 -8.44 21.13
C ASN A 506 -17.62 -7.34 22.21
N ARG A 507 -16.71 -6.37 22.07
CA ARG A 507 -16.65 -5.17 22.92
C ARG A 507 -17.85 -4.25 22.73
N PHE A 508 -18.37 -4.11 21.52
CA PHE A 508 -19.56 -3.30 21.23
C PHE A 508 -20.87 -3.98 21.68
N ALA A 509 -21.03 -5.28 21.40
CA ALA A 509 -22.28 -6.01 21.65
C ALA A 509 -22.46 -6.44 23.11
N GLU A 510 -21.37 -6.68 23.84
CA GLU A 510 -21.41 -7.01 25.28
C GLU A 510 -20.40 -6.14 26.05
N PRO A 511 -20.69 -4.83 26.23
CA PRO A 511 -19.75 -3.85 26.77
C PRO A 511 -19.18 -4.23 28.15
N GLY A 512 -19.94 -4.96 28.96
CA GLY A 512 -19.52 -5.39 30.31
C GLY A 512 -18.71 -6.70 30.39
N LYS A 513 -18.67 -7.52 29.33
CA LYS A 513 -18.02 -8.86 29.38
C LYS A 513 -16.64 -8.92 28.72
N HIS A 514 -16.37 -8.00 27.79
CA HIS A 514 -15.14 -7.96 27.01
C HIS A 514 -14.32 -6.70 27.27
N LEU A 515 -14.33 -6.23 28.52
CA LEU A 515 -13.56 -5.08 28.95
C LEU A 515 -12.06 -5.35 28.82
N ILE A 516 -11.37 -4.45 28.12
CA ILE A 516 -9.92 -4.38 28.15
C ILE A 516 -9.54 -3.75 29.49
N LYS A 517 -8.78 -4.48 30.31
CA LYS A 517 -8.45 -4.08 31.67
C LYS A 517 -7.58 -2.82 31.66
N SER A 518 -7.64 -2.03 32.74
CA SER A 518 -6.70 -0.93 32.98
C SER A 518 -5.25 -1.45 32.84
N ASN A 519 -4.42 -0.73 32.07
CA ASN A 519 -3.02 -1.07 31.72
C ASN A 519 -2.83 -2.07 30.56
N GLN A 520 -3.89 -2.44 29.83
CA GLN A 520 -3.76 -3.14 28.55
C GLN A 520 -3.72 -2.14 27.38
N TYR A 521 -3.04 -2.57 26.32
CA TYR A 521 -2.68 -1.75 25.17
C TYR A 521 -3.50 -2.15 23.94
N ILE A 522 -4.01 -1.19 23.18
CA ILE A 522 -4.75 -1.44 21.91
C ILE A 522 -4.02 -0.81 20.74
N ASP A 523 -4.00 -1.47 19.58
CA ASP A 523 -3.46 -0.90 18.35
C ASP A 523 -4.54 -0.21 17.50
N GLU A 524 -4.11 0.53 16.48
CA GLU A 524 -5.01 1.24 15.58
C GLU A 524 -5.98 0.30 14.83
N ARG A 525 -5.62 -0.98 14.65
CA ARG A 525 -6.49 -1.97 13.99
C ARG A 525 -7.76 -2.22 14.80
N LEU A 526 -7.63 -2.35 16.12
CA LEU A 526 -8.80 -2.50 16.99
C LEU A 526 -9.66 -1.23 17.00
N MET A 527 -9.04 -0.06 17.08
CA MET A 527 -9.79 1.22 17.08
C MET A 527 -10.56 1.45 15.78
N LYS A 528 -9.92 1.21 14.62
CA LYS A 528 -10.59 1.31 13.32
C LYS A 528 -11.72 0.30 13.20
N ALA A 529 -11.50 -0.93 13.68
CA ALA A 529 -12.54 -1.94 13.71
C ALA A 529 -13.73 -1.52 14.59
N GLU A 530 -13.48 -0.91 15.76
CA GLU A 530 -14.53 -0.40 16.65
C GLU A 530 -15.32 0.74 16.03
N GLN A 531 -14.65 1.71 15.42
CA GLN A 531 -15.30 2.81 14.70
C GLN A 531 -16.15 2.33 13.53
N GLN A 532 -15.68 1.32 12.79
CA GLN A 532 -16.43 0.75 11.68
C GLN A 532 -17.64 -0.06 12.14
N VAL A 533 -17.51 -0.82 13.23
CA VAL A 533 -18.63 -1.52 13.86
C VAL A 533 -19.67 -0.51 14.32
N GLU A 534 -19.25 0.54 15.03
CA GLU A 534 -20.13 1.61 15.52
C GLU A 534 -20.83 2.34 14.37
N TYR A 535 -20.09 2.75 13.34
CA TYR A 535 -20.63 3.41 12.15
C TYR A 535 -21.67 2.54 11.43
N PHE A 536 -21.38 1.24 11.27
CA PHE A 536 -22.29 0.29 10.63
C PHE A 536 -23.61 0.16 11.41
N TYR A 537 -23.55 0.10 12.74
CA TYR A 537 -24.73 0.04 13.59
C TYR A 537 -25.52 1.37 13.61
N SER A 538 -24.83 2.51 13.61
CA SER A 538 -25.48 3.82 13.74
C SER A 538 -26.08 4.35 12.42
N HIS A 539 -25.58 3.93 11.25
CA HIS A 539 -26.02 4.45 9.95
C HIS A 539 -26.85 3.47 9.11
N ASN A 540 -26.69 2.15 9.29
CA ASN A 540 -27.39 1.15 8.45
C ASN A 540 -28.59 0.48 9.13
N VAL A 541 -28.86 0.79 10.40
CA VAL A 541 -29.94 0.14 11.19
C VAL A 541 -30.81 1.18 11.92
N PRO A 542 -31.68 1.94 11.23
CA PRO A 542 -32.67 2.77 11.91
C PRO A 542 -33.84 1.89 12.41
N GLY A 543 -34.05 1.83 13.73
CA GLY A 543 -35.28 1.31 14.34
C GLY A 543 -35.28 -0.15 14.82
N TRP A 544 -34.74 -0.39 16.02
CA TRP A 544 -35.12 -1.37 17.09
C TRP A 544 -35.43 -2.86 16.80
N SER A 545 -34.87 -3.78 17.62
CA SER A 545 -35.61 -4.59 18.63
C SER A 545 -34.66 -5.38 19.57
N LYS A 546 -35.08 -5.63 20.83
CA LYS A 546 -34.34 -6.31 21.91
C LYS A 546 -34.46 -7.85 21.87
N SER A 547 -34.20 -8.51 20.74
CA SER A 547 -34.20 -9.98 20.68
C SER A 547 -32.82 -10.56 20.38
N GLU A 548 -32.38 -11.51 21.21
CA GLU A 548 -31.06 -12.15 21.14
C GLU A 548 -30.84 -12.87 19.79
N SER A 549 -31.92 -13.32 19.14
CA SER A 549 -31.91 -13.99 17.83
C SER A 549 -31.64 -13.02 16.67
N ALA A 550 -32.26 -11.83 16.69
CA ALA A 550 -32.00 -10.78 15.71
C ALA A 550 -30.55 -10.27 15.84
N THR A 551 -30.08 -10.09 17.07
CA THR A 551 -28.69 -9.68 17.37
C THR A 551 -27.67 -10.70 16.84
N ARG A 552 -27.91 -12.01 16.98
CA ARG A 552 -27.02 -13.06 16.45
C ARG A 552 -27.01 -13.14 14.91
N THR A 553 -28.14 -12.82 14.28
CA THR A 553 -28.26 -12.81 12.81
C THR A 553 -27.55 -11.60 12.20
N ILE A 554 -27.72 -10.43 12.83
CA ILE A 554 -26.97 -9.21 12.49
C ILE A 554 -25.48 -9.43 12.75
N HIS A 555 -25.10 -10.07 13.86
CA HIS A 555 -23.71 -10.44 14.17
C HIS A 555 -23.07 -11.25 13.03
N ALA A 556 -23.74 -12.27 12.52
CA ALA A 556 -23.24 -13.07 11.41
C ALA A 556 -23.15 -12.28 10.09
N ALA A 557 -24.11 -11.38 9.83
CA ALA A 557 -24.17 -10.60 8.60
C ALA A 557 -23.18 -9.43 8.55
N THR A 558 -23.00 -8.69 9.65
CA THR A 558 -21.97 -7.63 9.77
C THR A 558 -20.57 -8.22 9.63
N THR A 559 -20.35 -9.36 10.28
CA THR A 559 -19.11 -10.14 10.20
C THR A 559 -18.85 -10.60 8.76
N ALA A 560 -19.86 -11.15 8.06
CA ALA A 560 -19.73 -11.55 6.66
C ALA A 560 -19.57 -10.37 5.67
N ALA A 561 -20.22 -9.24 5.92
CA ALA A 561 -20.13 -8.04 5.07
C ALA A 561 -18.74 -7.40 5.13
N LEU A 562 -18.17 -7.30 6.34
CA LEU A 562 -16.83 -6.75 6.57
C LEU A 562 -15.72 -7.64 5.97
N PHE A 563 -15.93 -8.97 5.92
CA PHE A 563 -14.96 -9.90 5.33
C PHE A 563 -14.92 -9.94 3.80
N SER A 564 -15.91 -9.38 3.11
CA SER A 564 -15.97 -9.47 1.64
C SER A 564 -15.29 -8.32 0.90
N GLY A 565 -14.93 -7.23 1.58
CA GLY A 565 -14.33 -6.04 0.97
C GLY A 565 -15.18 -5.40 -0.15
N ASN A 566 -16.44 -5.82 -0.30
CA ASN A 566 -17.31 -5.50 -1.42
C ASN A 566 -18.61 -4.86 -0.93
N GLU A 567 -18.70 -3.53 -1.11
CA GLU A 567 -19.81 -2.69 -0.64
C GLU A 567 -21.19 -3.12 -1.19
N ALA A 568 -21.23 -3.70 -2.40
CA ALA A 568 -22.46 -4.23 -2.99
C ALA A 568 -22.98 -5.47 -2.26
N TYR A 569 -22.07 -6.31 -1.74
CA TYR A 569 -22.38 -7.49 -0.95
C TYR A 569 -22.91 -7.13 0.44
N ALA A 570 -22.37 -6.06 1.03
CA ALA A 570 -22.84 -5.50 2.30
C ALA A 570 -24.25 -4.91 2.17
N LYS A 571 -24.51 -4.11 1.11
CA LYS A 571 -25.83 -3.53 0.83
C LYS A 571 -26.90 -4.61 0.55
N ALA A 572 -26.56 -5.65 -0.23
CA ALA A 572 -27.48 -6.76 -0.49
C ALA A 572 -27.81 -7.59 0.76
N SER A 573 -26.83 -7.77 1.67
CA SER A 573 -27.03 -8.52 2.91
C SER A 573 -27.92 -7.77 3.91
N VAL A 574 -27.76 -6.44 3.99
CA VAL A 574 -28.62 -5.57 4.81
C VAL A 574 -30.04 -5.48 4.25
N GLU A 575 -30.22 -5.42 2.93
CA GLU A 575 -31.55 -5.46 2.32
C GLU A 575 -32.27 -6.79 2.53
N GLN A 576 -31.56 -7.92 2.49
CA GLN A 576 -32.18 -9.22 2.81
C GLN A 576 -32.60 -9.34 4.27
N ILE A 577 -31.90 -8.69 5.21
CA ILE A 577 -32.29 -8.66 6.63
C ILE A 577 -33.55 -7.82 6.84
N LYS A 578 -33.70 -6.70 6.12
CA LYS A 578 -34.94 -5.90 6.13
C LYS A 578 -36.15 -6.67 5.59
N ILE A 579 -35.93 -7.62 4.69
CA ILE A 579 -37.00 -8.49 4.15
C ILE A 579 -37.42 -9.55 5.17
N VAL A 580 -36.49 -10.09 5.96
CA VAL A 580 -36.79 -11.12 6.99
C VAL A 580 -37.61 -10.57 8.15
N ASP A 581 -37.47 -9.27 8.49
CA ASP A 581 -38.24 -8.62 9.56
C ASP A 581 -39.71 -8.33 9.18
N THR A 582 -40.08 -8.53 7.91
CA THR A 582 -41.48 -8.34 7.45
C THR A 582 -42.33 -9.62 7.46
N TRP A 583 -41.77 -10.76 7.88
CA TRP A 583 -42.48 -12.03 8.02
C TRP A 583 -42.38 -12.52 9.47
N ASP A 584 -43.41 -12.24 10.25
CA ASP A 584 -43.47 -12.59 11.67
C ASP A 584 -43.52 -14.12 11.91
N TYR A 585 -42.77 -14.53 12.95
CA TYR A 585 -42.90 -15.72 13.82
C TYR A 585 -43.07 -17.14 13.23
N ASN A 586 -42.03 -17.97 13.40
CA ASN A 586 -42.05 -19.33 14.00
C ASN A 586 -40.92 -20.22 13.46
N ILE A 587 -39.77 -20.30 14.16
CA ILE A 587 -38.90 -21.48 14.04
C ILE A 587 -38.42 -21.92 15.43
N ASN A 588 -38.72 -23.19 15.71
CA ASN A 588 -38.46 -23.93 16.93
C ASN A 588 -36.95 -24.25 17.05
N ILE A 589 -36.35 -23.94 18.20
CA ILE A 589 -34.92 -24.01 18.45
C ILE A 589 -34.60 -25.37 19.09
N ALA A 590 -34.25 -26.37 18.29
CA ALA A 590 -33.75 -27.64 18.80
C ALA A 590 -32.60 -28.15 17.91
N SER A 591 -31.39 -27.66 18.20
CA SER A 591 -30.09 -28.35 18.05
C SER A 591 -28.98 -27.35 17.69
N LEU A 592 -28.31 -26.76 18.70
CA LEU A 592 -27.01 -26.14 18.50
C LEU A 592 -26.17 -26.30 19.78
N ALA A 593 -25.85 -27.56 20.07
CA ALA A 593 -24.65 -27.90 20.83
C ALA A 593 -23.51 -28.04 19.82
N VAL A 594 -22.60 -27.06 19.73
CA VAL A 594 -21.23 -27.33 19.27
C VAL A 594 -20.25 -26.44 20.04
N SER A 595 -19.42 -27.13 20.81
CA SER A 595 -18.20 -26.72 21.48
C SER A 595 -17.07 -26.31 20.51
N PHE A 596 -16.24 -25.40 20.99
CA PHE A 596 -15.00 -24.87 20.39
C PHE A 596 -14.07 -25.90 19.70
N ALA A 597 -13.54 -25.56 18.51
CA ALA A 597 -12.15 -25.79 18.06
C ALA A 597 -11.88 -25.13 16.67
N PRO A 598 -10.79 -24.35 16.50
CA PRO A 598 -10.39 -23.74 15.23
C PRO A 598 -9.75 -24.79 14.29
N ILE A 599 -9.73 -24.54 12.97
CA ILE A 599 -9.32 -25.44 11.84
C ILE A 599 -10.50 -26.07 11.07
N LYS A 600 -11.45 -25.25 10.59
CA LYS A 600 -12.42 -25.63 9.52
C LYS A 600 -12.66 -24.55 8.45
N VAL A 601 -11.93 -23.43 8.50
CA VAL A 601 -12.09 -22.32 7.54
C VAL A 601 -11.62 -22.70 6.13
N TYR A 602 -10.66 -23.64 6.00
CA TYR A 602 -10.26 -24.19 4.70
C TYR A 602 -11.29 -25.15 4.06
N GLN A 603 -12.25 -25.68 4.81
CA GLN A 603 -13.31 -26.53 4.24
C GLN A 603 -14.51 -25.72 3.71
N ASN A 604 -14.64 -24.43 4.03
CA ASN A 604 -15.71 -23.59 3.49
C ASN A 604 -15.47 -23.09 2.06
N ILE A 605 -14.24 -23.25 1.55
CA ILE A 605 -13.97 -23.15 0.10
C ILE A 605 -14.70 -24.30 -0.64
N ASN A 606 -14.82 -25.49 -0.03
CA ASN A 606 -15.69 -26.57 -0.54
C ASN A 606 -17.19 -26.27 -0.37
N SER A 607 -17.58 -25.35 0.51
CA SER A 607 -18.98 -24.88 0.60
C SER A 607 -19.39 -23.97 -0.57
N GLY A 608 -18.41 -23.41 -1.29
CA GLY A 608 -18.62 -22.76 -2.60
C GLY A 608 -19.08 -23.74 -3.67
N LEU A 609 -18.51 -24.95 -3.67
CA LEU A 609 -19.00 -26.10 -4.47
C LEU A 609 -20.38 -26.57 -3.99
N ALA A 610 -20.67 -26.53 -2.69
CA ALA A 610 -22.01 -26.79 -2.15
C ALA A 610 -23.04 -25.66 -2.40
N ARG A 611 -22.61 -24.49 -2.89
CA ARG A 611 -23.49 -23.39 -3.34
C ARG A 611 -23.87 -23.58 -4.82
N LEU A 612 -22.97 -24.11 -5.65
CA LEU A 612 -23.31 -24.62 -6.98
C LEU A 612 -24.39 -25.72 -6.88
N SER A 613 -24.18 -26.69 -5.98
CA SER A 613 -25.15 -27.76 -5.70
C SER A 613 -26.48 -27.25 -5.11
N ARG A 614 -26.48 -26.20 -4.26
CA ARG A 614 -27.73 -25.61 -3.71
C ARG A 614 -28.46 -24.69 -4.68
N VAL A 615 -27.78 -24.03 -5.62
CA VAL A 615 -28.44 -23.28 -6.70
C VAL A 615 -29.06 -24.25 -7.71
N ILE A 616 -28.38 -25.37 -8.01
CA ILE A 616 -28.93 -26.48 -8.80
C ILE A 616 -30.16 -27.09 -8.09
N ASN A 617 -30.09 -27.33 -6.79
CA ASN A 617 -31.19 -27.96 -6.03
C ASN A 617 -32.37 -27.00 -5.70
N ARG A 618 -32.14 -25.69 -5.53
CA ARG A 618 -33.24 -24.72 -5.28
C ARG A 618 -33.98 -24.34 -6.57
N SER A 619 -33.28 -24.35 -7.72
CA SER A 619 -33.88 -24.24 -9.06
C SER A 619 -34.70 -25.49 -9.39
N ALA A 620 -34.23 -26.68 -9.03
CA ALA A 620 -34.98 -27.94 -9.17
C ALA A 620 -36.25 -27.98 -8.29
N SER A 621 -36.22 -27.40 -7.07
CA SER A 621 -37.40 -27.36 -6.19
C SER A 621 -38.52 -26.42 -6.63
N LEU A 622 -38.21 -25.41 -7.47
CA LEU A 622 -39.17 -24.48 -8.05
C LEU A 622 -39.67 -24.93 -9.43
N SER A 623 -38.91 -25.76 -10.16
CA SER A 623 -39.30 -26.29 -11.48
C SER A 623 -40.19 -27.53 -11.43
N ASP A 624 -40.24 -28.24 -10.30
CA ASP A 624 -40.97 -29.52 -10.22
C ASP A 624 -42.49 -29.32 -10.00
N LYS A 625 -42.91 -28.45 -9.07
CA LYS A 625 -44.34 -28.39 -8.67
C LYS A 625 -45.22 -27.47 -9.52
N GLY A 626 -44.71 -26.30 -9.95
CA GLY A 626 -45.52 -25.31 -10.67
C GLY A 626 -45.69 -25.62 -12.16
N PHE A 627 -44.64 -26.09 -12.82
CA PHE A 627 -44.69 -26.41 -14.25
C PHE A 627 -45.39 -27.75 -14.51
N GLN A 628 -45.15 -28.79 -13.70
CA GLN A 628 -45.92 -30.04 -13.78
C GLN A 628 -47.41 -29.80 -13.47
N SER A 629 -47.75 -28.89 -12.54
CA SER A 629 -49.16 -28.55 -12.29
C SER A 629 -49.84 -27.89 -13.49
N ALA A 630 -49.09 -27.11 -14.30
CA ALA A 630 -49.60 -26.48 -15.52
C ALA A 630 -49.65 -27.44 -16.72
N TRP A 631 -48.75 -28.42 -16.79
CA TRP A 631 -48.80 -29.52 -17.77
C TRP A 631 -50.09 -30.33 -17.62
N GLY A 632 -50.56 -30.57 -16.39
CA GLY A 632 -51.81 -31.30 -16.17
C GLY A 632 -53.11 -30.59 -16.60
N THR A 633 -53.05 -29.35 -17.11
CA THR A 633 -54.25 -28.52 -17.34
C THR A 633 -54.33 -27.97 -18.78
N GLY A 634 -55.50 -28.11 -19.41
CA GLY A 634 -55.86 -27.43 -20.67
C GLY A 634 -55.08 -27.86 -21.92
N ASP A 635 -55.02 -26.98 -22.91
CA ASP A 635 -54.39 -27.21 -24.23
C ASP A 635 -52.86 -27.38 -24.15
N LEU A 636 -52.23 -26.84 -23.10
CA LEU A 636 -50.79 -26.97 -22.86
C LEU A 636 -50.41 -28.42 -22.54
N GLY A 637 -51.26 -29.14 -21.79
CA GLY A 637 -51.03 -30.53 -21.44
C GLY A 637 -51.04 -31.46 -22.64
N ALA A 638 -52.04 -31.32 -23.52
CA ALA A 638 -52.10 -32.10 -24.75
C ALA A 638 -50.88 -31.84 -25.67
N THR A 639 -50.40 -30.60 -25.69
CA THR A 639 -49.22 -30.22 -26.47
C THR A 639 -47.93 -30.81 -25.89
N MET A 640 -47.75 -30.78 -24.56
CA MET A 640 -46.58 -31.35 -23.89
C MET A 640 -46.57 -32.89 -23.94
N ASP A 641 -47.73 -33.52 -23.84
CA ASP A 641 -47.89 -34.97 -24.03
C ASP A 641 -47.47 -35.43 -25.43
N ASN A 642 -47.77 -34.62 -26.46
CA ASN A 642 -47.37 -34.90 -27.84
C ASN A 642 -45.86 -34.70 -28.08
N LEU A 643 -45.23 -33.74 -27.40
CA LEU A 643 -43.82 -33.40 -27.62
C LEU A 643 -42.86 -34.20 -26.74
N LEU A 644 -43.13 -34.30 -25.44
CA LEU A 644 -42.26 -35.00 -24.47
C LEU A 644 -42.77 -36.39 -24.11
N GLY A 645 -43.98 -36.77 -24.52
CA GLY A 645 -44.56 -38.07 -24.20
C GLY A 645 -45.30 -38.08 -22.85
N LYS A 646 -46.21 -39.04 -22.67
CA LYS A 646 -47.08 -39.17 -21.49
C LYS A 646 -46.44 -39.87 -20.30
N ASP A 647 -45.34 -40.58 -20.52
CA ASP A 647 -44.62 -41.30 -19.48
C ASP A 647 -43.53 -40.40 -18.89
N PHE A 648 -43.88 -39.75 -17.78
CA PHE A 648 -42.98 -38.86 -17.03
C PHE A 648 -41.69 -39.55 -16.56
N SER A 649 -41.68 -40.88 -16.41
CA SER A 649 -40.47 -41.61 -16.02
C SER A 649 -39.39 -41.64 -17.11
N LYS A 650 -39.75 -41.28 -18.35
CA LYS A 650 -38.86 -41.24 -19.52
C LYS A 650 -38.36 -39.84 -19.86
N ILE A 651 -38.72 -38.85 -19.04
CA ILE A 651 -38.41 -37.45 -19.28
C ILE A 651 -37.31 -37.04 -18.30
N SER A 652 -36.16 -36.64 -18.85
CA SER A 652 -35.06 -36.06 -18.11
C SER A 652 -35.16 -34.54 -18.09
N PHE A 653 -34.61 -33.92 -17.06
CA PHE A 653 -34.49 -32.46 -17.01
C PHE A 653 -33.08 -32.02 -16.59
N GLU A 654 -32.66 -30.88 -17.11
CA GLU A 654 -31.37 -30.27 -16.81
C GLU A 654 -31.53 -28.74 -16.65
N ALA A 655 -30.95 -28.19 -15.58
CA ALA A 655 -30.87 -26.74 -15.39
C ALA A 655 -29.49 -26.25 -15.87
N THR A 656 -29.49 -25.32 -16.82
CA THR A 656 -28.26 -24.71 -17.35
C THR A 656 -27.72 -23.63 -16.41
N GLU A 657 -26.44 -23.28 -16.56
CA GLU A 657 -25.78 -22.20 -15.79
C GLU A 657 -26.48 -20.83 -15.93
N THR A 658 -27.27 -20.64 -17.00
CA THR A 658 -28.07 -19.43 -17.24
C THR A 658 -29.44 -19.43 -16.55
N GLY A 659 -29.79 -20.49 -15.81
CA GLY A 659 -31.07 -20.63 -15.11
C GLY A 659 -32.23 -21.15 -15.97
N LYS A 660 -31.96 -21.56 -17.22
CA LYS A 660 -32.95 -22.22 -18.09
C LYS A 660 -33.10 -23.69 -17.73
N VAL A 661 -34.31 -24.22 -17.80
CA VAL A 661 -34.62 -25.63 -17.55
C VAL A 661 -34.93 -26.30 -18.88
N VAL A 662 -34.22 -27.38 -19.19
CA VAL A 662 -34.41 -28.18 -20.40
C VAL A 662 -35.03 -29.50 -20.00
N TRP A 663 -36.21 -29.80 -20.52
CA TRP A 663 -36.88 -31.10 -20.42
C TRP A 663 -36.65 -31.86 -21.71
N SER A 664 -36.26 -33.12 -21.65
CA SER A 664 -35.99 -33.94 -22.82
C SER A 664 -36.52 -35.35 -22.66
N ASN A 665 -37.04 -35.93 -23.73
CA ASN A 665 -37.34 -37.35 -23.80
C ASN A 665 -36.55 -37.97 -24.94
N GLU A 666 -35.68 -38.92 -24.62
CA GLU A 666 -34.84 -39.60 -25.63
C GLU A 666 -35.65 -40.41 -26.64
N GLN A 667 -36.86 -40.84 -26.27
CA GLN A 667 -37.74 -41.62 -27.14
C GLN A 667 -38.48 -40.75 -28.16
N THR A 668 -38.97 -39.57 -27.76
CA THR A 668 -39.61 -38.63 -28.71
C THR A 668 -38.58 -37.81 -29.48
N GLY A 669 -37.38 -37.65 -28.92
CA GLY A 669 -36.29 -36.87 -29.49
C GLY A 669 -36.49 -35.36 -29.40
N PHE A 670 -37.55 -34.89 -28.73
CA PHE A 670 -37.80 -33.45 -28.54
C PHE A 670 -37.27 -32.96 -27.20
N LYS A 671 -36.87 -31.67 -27.18
CA LYS A 671 -36.44 -30.95 -25.99
C LYS A 671 -37.28 -29.69 -25.81
N VAL A 672 -37.83 -29.48 -24.62
CA VAL A 672 -38.56 -28.28 -24.25
C VAL A 672 -37.69 -27.45 -23.31
N ILE A 673 -37.36 -26.24 -23.73
CA ILE A 673 -36.47 -25.32 -23.02
C ILE A 673 -37.33 -24.20 -22.42
N GLN A 674 -37.48 -24.21 -21.10
CA GLN A 674 -38.12 -23.17 -20.32
C GLN A 674 -37.12 -22.09 -19.95
N ASP A 675 -37.47 -20.83 -20.22
CA ASP A 675 -36.74 -19.65 -19.77
C ASP A 675 -37.57 -18.93 -18.69
N PRO A 676 -37.32 -19.21 -17.39
CA PRO A 676 -38.15 -18.68 -16.30
C PRO A 676 -38.07 -17.16 -16.18
N LEU A 677 -36.94 -16.57 -16.57
CA LEU A 677 -36.69 -15.14 -16.44
C LEU A 677 -37.54 -14.34 -17.45
N ASN A 678 -37.67 -14.89 -18.66
CA ASN A 678 -38.38 -14.24 -19.76
C ASN A 678 -39.82 -14.78 -19.99
N LYS A 679 -40.25 -15.77 -19.19
CA LYS A 679 -41.62 -16.32 -19.16
C LYS A 679 -42.11 -16.94 -20.48
N TYR A 680 -41.23 -17.60 -21.22
CA TYR A 680 -41.61 -18.39 -22.39
C TYR A 680 -40.89 -19.74 -22.41
N PHE A 681 -41.40 -20.68 -23.19
CA PHE A 681 -40.69 -21.91 -23.56
C PHE A 681 -40.49 -22.02 -25.06
N ARG A 682 -39.53 -22.87 -25.45
CA ARG A 682 -39.20 -23.18 -26.85
C ARG A 682 -39.02 -24.68 -27.00
N VAL A 683 -39.27 -25.20 -28.20
CA VAL A 683 -39.16 -26.63 -28.49
C VAL A 683 -38.07 -26.85 -29.53
N GLN A 684 -37.21 -27.84 -29.32
CA GLN A 684 -36.24 -28.31 -30.29
C GLN A 684 -36.50 -29.77 -30.65
N ASN A 685 -36.32 -30.11 -31.92
CA ASN A 685 -36.31 -31.51 -32.36
C ASN A 685 -34.95 -32.16 -32.11
N LYS A 686 -34.84 -33.46 -32.46
CA LYS A 686 -33.63 -34.27 -32.28
C LYS A 686 -32.39 -33.71 -32.98
N ASP A 687 -32.58 -32.92 -34.03
CA ASP A 687 -31.51 -32.32 -34.84
C ASP A 687 -31.12 -30.91 -34.31
N GLY A 688 -31.73 -30.46 -33.20
CA GLY A 688 -31.45 -29.17 -32.55
C GLY A 688 -32.14 -27.97 -33.18
N HIS A 689 -33.02 -28.17 -34.16
CA HIS A 689 -33.79 -27.10 -34.79
C HIS A 689 -35.01 -26.73 -33.95
N TYR A 690 -35.30 -25.43 -33.86
CA TYR A 690 -36.51 -24.95 -33.18
C TYR A 690 -37.76 -25.28 -34.01
N VAL A 691 -38.76 -25.84 -33.33
CA VAL A 691 -40.02 -26.32 -33.94
C VAL A 691 -41.23 -25.61 -33.33
N GLY A 692 -42.35 -25.63 -34.06
CA GLY A 692 -43.65 -25.23 -33.56
C GLY A 692 -44.24 -26.23 -32.57
N THR A 693 -45.39 -25.90 -31.95
CA THR A 693 -46.13 -26.83 -31.09
C THR A 693 -46.70 -28.04 -31.83
N ASP A 694 -46.76 -27.99 -33.16
CA ASP A 694 -47.12 -29.10 -34.05
C ASP A 694 -45.93 -30.03 -34.39
N GLY A 695 -44.74 -29.75 -33.82
CA GLY A 695 -43.53 -30.55 -34.01
C GLY A 695 -42.82 -30.30 -35.36
N LYS A 696 -43.31 -29.38 -36.19
CA LYS A 696 -42.68 -29.05 -37.48
C LYS A 696 -41.63 -27.96 -37.33
N GLN A 697 -40.54 -28.09 -38.09
CA GLN A 697 -39.48 -27.09 -38.11
C GLN A 697 -39.99 -25.76 -38.64
N VAL A 698 -39.76 -24.68 -37.90
CA VAL A 698 -40.11 -23.33 -38.32
C VAL A 698 -39.04 -22.87 -39.31
N VAL A 699 -39.38 -22.89 -40.60
CA VAL A 699 -38.52 -22.38 -41.67
C VAL A 699 -38.91 -20.94 -41.97
N THR A 700 -37.98 -20.02 -41.81
CA THR A 700 -38.21 -18.61 -42.14
C THR A 700 -38.39 -18.45 -43.65
N PRO A 701 -39.49 -17.83 -44.13
CA PRO A 701 -39.67 -17.52 -45.54
C PRO A 701 -38.47 -16.76 -46.12
N SER A 702 -37.99 -17.19 -47.29
CA SER A 702 -36.75 -16.67 -47.91
C SER A 702 -36.81 -15.18 -48.27
N ASN A 703 -38.01 -14.60 -48.32
CA ASN A 703 -38.25 -13.18 -48.55
C ASN A 703 -38.12 -12.30 -47.28
N LEU A 704 -38.03 -12.88 -46.08
CA LEU A 704 -37.82 -12.14 -44.82
C LEU A 704 -36.33 -12.08 -44.47
N LYS A 705 -35.82 -10.88 -44.13
CA LYS A 705 -34.41 -10.66 -43.72
C LYS A 705 -34.31 -9.77 -42.47
N GLY A 706 -33.17 -9.86 -41.78
CA GLY A 706 -32.83 -8.99 -40.64
C GLY A 706 -33.82 -9.10 -39.47
N LYS A 707 -34.27 -7.96 -38.94
CA LYS A 707 -35.18 -7.90 -37.77
C LYS A 707 -36.51 -8.60 -38.02
N ALA A 708 -37.09 -8.48 -39.21
CA ALA A 708 -38.38 -9.12 -39.54
C ALA A 708 -38.29 -10.64 -39.56
N ALA A 709 -37.16 -11.20 -40.01
CA ALA A 709 -36.90 -12.64 -39.95
C ALA A 709 -36.78 -13.13 -38.48
N LYS A 710 -36.13 -12.34 -37.63
CA LYS A 710 -35.96 -12.65 -36.20
C LYS A 710 -37.29 -12.57 -35.45
N ASP A 711 -38.09 -11.54 -35.71
CA ASP A 711 -39.41 -11.36 -35.10
C ASP A 711 -40.36 -12.50 -35.54
N TYR A 712 -40.31 -12.93 -36.81
CA TYR A 712 -41.05 -14.10 -37.31
C TYR A 712 -40.63 -15.40 -36.62
N GLN A 713 -39.33 -15.64 -36.45
CA GLN A 713 -38.86 -16.82 -35.70
C GLN A 713 -39.29 -16.76 -34.25
N GLN A 714 -39.23 -15.60 -33.60
CA GLN A 714 -39.64 -15.47 -32.20
C GLN A 714 -41.13 -15.75 -32.02
N GLN A 715 -42.00 -15.16 -32.84
CA GLN A 715 -43.45 -15.40 -32.77
C GLN A 715 -43.85 -16.86 -32.98
N ASN A 716 -43.10 -17.61 -33.79
CA ASN A 716 -43.46 -19.00 -34.13
C ASN A 716 -42.71 -20.06 -33.31
N THR A 717 -41.75 -19.67 -32.46
CA THR A 717 -40.95 -20.61 -31.65
C THR A 717 -40.97 -20.33 -30.16
N HIS A 718 -41.44 -19.16 -29.73
CA HIS A 718 -41.54 -18.78 -28.33
C HIS A 718 -43.00 -18.86 -27.90
N PHE A 719 -43.28 -19.81 -27.03
CA PHE A 719 -44.62 -20.05 -26.50
C PHE A 719 -44.69 -19.48 -25.10
N ASN A 720 -45.60 -18.54 -24.89
CA ASN A 720 -45.80 -17.96 -23.58
C ASN A 720 -46.41 -18.99 -22.64
N TYR A 721 -46.01 -18.88 -21.38
CA TYR A 721 -46.56 -19.65 -20.28
C TYR A 721 -47.96 -19.22 -19.89
#